data_AF-A0AAV7J814-F1
#
_entry.id   AF-A0AAV7J814-F1
#
_cell.length_a   1.000
_cell.length_b   1.000
_cell.length_c   1.000
_cell.angle_alpha   90.00
_cell.angle_beta   90.00
_cell.angle_gamma   90.00
#
_symmetry.space_group_name_H-M   'P 1'
#
loop_
_entity.id
_entity.type
_entity.pdbx_description
1 polymer ?
#
loop_
_entity_poly.entity_id
_entity_poly.type
_entity_poly.pdbx_seq_one_letter_code
_entity_poly.pdbx_strand_id
1 'polypeptide(L)'
;MAGCDSTIRRIIQALEKRNSEEAKKLLRQSVERASNPWVEGYPILCYVLQQKNREFAKYLLDNNTRVNGKCYKSEGWPLYFAVTNGDLEITKLLLEKGANPNNSNKEMKTALFYAIEANNIEMVELLLKNKAHINIYNKSFHTPLTLAITKGYVEITKKLVEYKANVNLKVDHNRYETEQSPLNYAISSENPQIVDLLLKNGANMNVKDRYKKTPFQEAIEYGNLDIIKCFIKHGANVNDIFNEDKENCSPLYTALCNTSHEVVELLIKAGANVNGGKKDSEVPLHAAVIKGNLKIVKSLLELGAKVNYTSNSTKKKGYTSLHYASEKHVKKPFHISEFYMNNSSSDDTSSNNSMSEESSPKDSLSSDALLVEFLISKGANVNAKDAKGKTPLYCAIKKSNIEIIKCLLKHGADLNTMYDSHYGYTPLHYACEIYNDSNHEVVALLLENGANINARAKNNYLPIHVAIKNERDKIVDLLLRKGVSPDTSFNARKSLLFVAARRNDHSLKIVKTILKYKPNLQNKSNINIFLLAVKKHRNNVVKLFLEYGFRMRPKDIKNHEFIHAAFQNGHTAIINDILQYSTDINMKYDLKNNKGFTLLHSAVFCKNIEAIKSLVKHGVDLSVKDSNGQTAIFYAVQKSNLTIVEHLLVEMNKTLLSILPGLLSEAIRSRYKEMIELIIQYSVNLDTIDEDGYPPLYYTTLKWSDEWNKKVHYYPQNIKKDKIAELLLSKGANPNILTKEGKSILHCATVNEESSVVEKLLLHNANPNLSNNNQFIPLHAAVKHQYSNIVELLMNHKANVNAANSFGRTALHEAAAVAKNDMLRNIEILIKYKAEINCVDIDGMTPLHIAAKLDNAEVVKLLLKNKANVNAKSLNGKTPLHFASERGSQFCIKDLLRFGANVNIKDMLNCTPLEHALESARSQEERGEIPVDDLFPEENSDSEDDDDDDDDDDEECFDPGYDIYAADSVVEILKQYIQLRLTKKKYLLLTNHNNVFSTSDPRLNPLLHYAVKIGNLSIVKLLLERGADINAEESNGVTVLHVAVSHQHLSIVQWLLRKGALANLKCNLPDRAGYTPLHLACEITNCEFAKILIDYQADVNCSSVDNVQPIHIAVLYENEKIICLLLSHGANINSRYYPGPNIYSNYFYPPTLLSYAVQTKNLNVAVLLIKYGASIYSQDNEGKTLLMYAVENNDTDIVKLLLSNGAVMNDCDNIGRTAINFLSCNETSCKYNSLKSERKFKTNSFP
;
A
#
# COMPACT_ATOMS: atom_id res chain seq x y z
N MET A 1 -12.40 -50.73 46.20
CA MET A 1 -12.12 -51.22 47.57
C MET A 1 -13.02 -50.45 48.52
N ALA A 2 -13.82 -51.12 49.35
CA ALA A 2 -14.89 -50.47 50.14
C ALA A 2 -14.99 -51.00 51.60
N GLY A 3 -13.90 -51.54 52.15
CA GLY A 3 -13.88 -52.20 53.46
C GLY A 3 -12.94 -51.61 54.52
N CYS A 4 -11.98 -50.75 54.15
CA CYS A 4 -10.87 -50.34 55.03
C CYS A 4 -11.01 -48.93 55.64
N ASP A 5 -11.89 -48.09 55.09
CA ASP A 5 -11.97 -46.65 55.37
C ASP A 5 -12.32 -46.31 56.84
N SER A 6 -13.15 -47.12 57.51
CA SER A 6 -13.55 -46.88 58.89
C SER A 6 -12.41 -47.02 59.92
N THR A 7 -11.50 -47.98 59.71
CA THR A 7 -10.35 -48.23 60.59
C THR A 7 -9.27 -47.17 60.41
N ILE A 8 -8.98 -46.78 59.17
CA ILE A 8 -7.97 -45.75 58.86
C ILE A 8 -8.40 -44.39 59.44
N ARG A 9 -9.68 -44.01 59.32
CA ARG A 9 -10.21 -42.80 59.96
C ARG A 9 -10.06 -42.81 61.48
N ARG A 10 -10.26 -43.95 62.15
CA ARG A 10 -10.04 -44.08 63.61
C ARG A 10 -8.57 -43.95 64.01
N ILE A 11 -7.65 -44.52 63.22
CA ILE A 11 -6.20 -44.35 63.44
C ILE A 11 -5.80 -42.87 63.27
N ILE A 12 -6.32 -42.17 62.25
CA ILE A 12 -6.09 -40.74 62.07
C ILE A 12 -6.65 -39.93 63.25
N GLN A 13 -7.87 -40.22 63.72
CA GLN A 13 -8.46 -39.55 64.89
C GLN A 13 -7.68 -39.80 66.20
N ALA A 14 -7.07 -40.97 66.37
CA ALA A 14 -6.17 -41.24 67.50
C ALA A 14 -4.87 -40.42 67.40
N LEU A 15 -4.32 -40.27 66.20
CA LEU A 15 -3.14 -39.43 65.94
C LEU A 15 -3.45 -37.93 66.09
N GLU A 16 -4.64 -37.47 65.69
CA GLU A 16 -5.14 -36.10 65.94
C GLU A 16 -5.21 -35.77 67.44
N LYS A 17 -5.63 -36.74 68.25
CA LYS A 17 -5.61 -36.66 69.72
C LYS A 17 -4.22 -36.91 70.34
N ARG A 18 -3.16 -37.02 69.52
CA ARG A 18 -1.77 -37.37 69.90
C ARG A 18 -1.61 -38.71 70.63
N ASN A 19 -2.62 -39.59 70.63
CA ASN A 19 -2.58 -40.87 71.32
C ASN A 19 -1.85 -41.95 70.49
N SER A 20 -0.52 -41.87 70.48
CA SER A 20 0.35 -42.76 69.71
C SER A 20 0.19 -44.24 70.10
N GLU A 21 -0.12 -44.57 71.36
CA GLU A 21 -0.30 -45.96 71.79
C GLU A 21 -1.66 -46.54 71.36
N GLU A 22 -2.74 -45.75 71.41
CA GLU A 22 -4.03 -46.16 70.85
C GLU A 22 -3.94 -46.34 69.33
N ALA A 23 -3.22 -45.44 68.63
CA ALA A 23 -2.94 -45.59 67.21
C ALA A 23 -2.10 -46.85 66.90
N LYS A 24 -1.06 -47.18 67.69
CA LYS A 24 -0.29 -48.43 67.57
C LYS A 24 -1.16 -49.66 67.81
N LYS A 25 -2.04 -49.63 68.82
CA LYS A 25 -2.97 -50.72 69.17
C LYS A 25 -4.00 -50.98 68.06
N LEU A 26 -4.61 -49.92 67.53
CA LEU A 26 -5.53 -50.00 66.39
C LEU A 26 -4.83 -50.52 65.13
N LEU A 27 -3.56 -50.15 64.90
CA LEU A 27 -2.76 -50.70 63.81
C LEU A 27 -2.57 -52.22 63.95
N ARG A 28 -2.14 -52.71 65.13
CA ARG A 28 -1.93 -54.16 65.38
C ARG A 28 -3.21 -54.97 65.15
N GLN A 29 -4.36 -54.50 65.65
CA GLN A 29 -5.66 -55.14 65.46
C GLN A 29 -6.16 -55.14 64.00
N SER A 30 -5.65 -54.25 63.14
CA SER A 30 -5.92 -54.27 61.70
C SER A 30 -5.04 -55.24 60.93
N VAL A 31 -3.83 -55.54 61.44
CA VAL A 31 -2.86 -56.44 60.79
C VAL A 31 -3.31 -57.91 60.86
N GLU A 32 -3.93 -58.33 61.97
CA GLU A 32 -4.39 -59.71 62.20
C GLU A 32 -5.59 -60.13 61.32
N ARG A 33 -6.25 -59.18 60.63
CA ARG A 33 -7.54 -59.41 59.93
C ARG A 33 -7.49 -59.38 58.41
N ALA A 34 -6.33 -59.14 57.79
CA ALA A 34 -6.22 -58.98 56.33
C ALA A 34 -4.95 -59.62 55.78
N SER A 35 -5.07 -60.42 54.70
CA SER A 35 -3.92 -61.09 54.07
C SER A 35 -2.89 -60.16 53.44
N ASN A 36 -3.18 -58.86 53.30
CA ASN A 36 -2.15 -57.82 53.15
C ASN A 36 -2.68 -56.44 53.63
N PRO A 37 -2.40 -56.00 54.87
CA PRO A 37 -2.91 -54.74 55.41
C PRO A 37 -2.28 -53.50 54.77
N TRP A 38 -1.07 -53.64 54.20
CA TRP A 38 -0.18 -52.52 53.86
C TRP A 38 -0.44 -51.89 52.49
N VAL A 39 -1.47 -52.36 51.77
CA VAL A 39 -1.85 -51.87 50.44
C VAL A 39 -2.25 -50.39 50.49
N GLU A 40 -2.91 -49.95 51.58
CA GLU A 40 -3.41 -48.58 51.79
C GLU A 40 -2.56 -47.74 52.79
N GLY A 41 -1.37 -48.19 53.20
CA GLY A 41 -0.62 -47.58 54.32
C GLY A 41 0.03 -46.20 54.07
N TYR A 42 0.09 -45.73 52.82
CA TYR A 42 0.84 -44.52 52.45
C TYR A 42 0.27 -43.17 52.93
N PRO A 43 -1.06 -42.95 53.06
CA PRO A 43 -1.59 -41.69 53.60
C PRO A 43 -1.24 -41.51 55.08
N ILE A 44 -1.19 -42.61 55.85
CA ILE A 44 -0.85 -42.59 57.28
C ILE A 44 0.60 -42.15 57.46
N LEU A 45 1.54 -42.72 56.70
CA LEU A 45 2.95 -42.32 56.75
C LEU A 45 3.13 -40.84 56.38
N CYS A 46 2.48 -40.35 55.31
CA CYS A 46 2.52 -38.92 54.97
C CYS A 46 1.97 -38.03 56.09
N TYR A 47 0.84 -38.41 56.70
CA TYR A 47 0.20 -37.66 57.78
C TYR A 47 1.06 -37.60 59.05
N VAL A 48 1.65 -38.73 59.44
CA VAL A 48 2.54 -38.83 60.62
C VAL A 48 3.79 -37.97 60.44
N LEU A 49 4.35 -37.92 59.23
CA LEU A 49 5.48 -37.05 58.89
C LEU A 49 5.06 -35.57 58.86
N GLN A 50 3.87 -35.24 58.35
CA GLN A 50 3.32 -33.88 58.41
C GLN A 50 3.11 -33.39 59.85
N GLN A 51 2.74 -34.30 60.78
CA GLN A 51 2.64 -34.03 62.22
C GLN A 51 4.00 -34.08 62.97
N LYS A 52 5.11 -34.26 62.26
CA LYS A 52 6.48 -34.41 62.81
C LYS A 52 6.64 -35.51 63.88
N ASN A 53 5.77 -36.52 63.91
CA ASN A 53 5.82 -37.60 64.90
C ASN A 53 6.85 -38.67 64.50
N ARG A 54 8.10 -38.41 64.86
CA ARG A 54 9.30 -39.21 64.54
C ARG A 54 9.19 -40.67 65.01
N GLU A 55 8.72 -40.92 66.23
CA GLU A 55 8.65 -42.27 66.80
C GLU A 55 7.63 -43.14 66.04
N PHE A 56 6.44 -42.59 65.77
CA PHE A 56 5.42 -43.30 65.00
C PHE A 56 5.84 -43.47 63.53
N ALA A 57 6.61 -42.52 62.96
CA ALA A 57 7.20 -42.67 61.63
C ALA A 57 8.20 -43.84 61.57
N LYS A 58 9.13 -43.97 62.54
CA LYS A 58 10.01 -45.14 62.63
C LYS A 58 9.20 -46.44 62.75
N TYR A 59 8.26 -46.50 63.69
CA TYR A 59 7.40 -47.67 63.89
C TYR A 59 6.68 -48.15 62.62
N LEU A 60 6.19 -47.22 61.78
CA LEU A 60 5.59 -47.57 60.48
C LEU A 60 6.61 -48.11 59.46
N LEU A 61 7.81 -47.52 59.41
CA LEU A 61 8.87 -47.90 58.47
C LEU A 61 9.50 -49.25 58.83
N ASP A 62 9.68 -49.53 60.11
CA ASP A 62 10.17 -50.82 60.62
C ASP A 62 9.22 -51.96 60.23
N ASN A 63 7.90 -51.71 60.28
CA ASN A 63 6.85 -52.65 59.87
C ASN A 63 6.60 -52.70 58.34
N ASN A 64 7.59 -52.32 57.52
CA ASN A 64 7.58 -52.42 56.04
C ASN A 64 6.41 -51.68 55.35
N THR A 65 6.01 -50.51 55.86
CA THR A 65 5.06 -49.62 55.16
C THR A 65 5.59 -49.19 53.78
N ARG A 66 4.72 -49.13 52.77
CA ARG A 66 5.04 -48.65 51.41
C ARG A 66 5.49 -47.18 51.40
N VAL A 67 6.76 -46.92 51.11
CA VAL A 67 7.38 -45.58 51.16
C VAL A 67 7.17 -44.69 49.92
N ASN A 68 6.75 -45.27 48.78
CA ASN A 68 6.57 -44.55 47.49
C ASN A 68 5.09 -44.29 47.13
N GLY A 69 4.24 -43.97 48.10
CA GLY A 69 2.83 -43.58 47.84
C GLY A 69 2.62 -42.07 47.91
N LYS A 70 1.96 -41.48 46.91
CA LYS A 70 1.66 -40.04 46.85
C LYS A 70 0.46 -39.70 47.74
N CYS A 71 0.53 -38.60 48.51
CA CYS A 71 -0.63 -38.09 49.23
C CYS A 71 -1.55 -37.26 48.32
N TYR A 72 -2.82 -37.64 48.16
CA TYR A 72 -3.74 -36.93 47.26
C TYR A 72 -4.15 -35.52 47.71
N LYS A 73 -4.08 -35.20 49.01
CA LYS A 73 -4.48 -33.87 49.54
C LYS A 73 -3.38 -32.81 49.49
N SER A 74 -2.11 -33.22 49.46
CA SER A 74 -0.94 -32.33 49.54
C SER A 74 0.10 -32.56 48.44
N GLU A 75 -0.15 -33.54 47.56
CA GLU A 75 0.70 -34.01 46.45
C GLU A 75 2.14 -34.42 46.78
N GLY A 76 2.55 -34.29 48.03
CA GLY A 76 3.85 -34.71 48.53
C GLY A 76 4.01 -36.24 48.67
N TRP A 77 5.28 -36.64 48.71
CA TRP A 77 5.75 -37.99 48.98
C TRP A 77 6.29 -38.07 50.42
N PRO A 78 6.34 -39.25 51.08
CA PRO A 78 6.91 -39.37 52.43
C PRO A 78 8.32 -38.76 52.57
N LEU A 79 9.17 -39.00 51.58
CA LEU A 79 10.53 -38.46 51.51
C LEU A 79 10.58 -36.93 51.44
N TYR A 80 9.62 -36.30 50.76
CA TYR A 80 9.50 -34.84 50.72
C TYR A 80 9.23 -34.28 52.13
N PHE A 81 8.25 -34.84 52.86
CA PHE A 81 7.92 -34.37 54.20
C PHE A 81 9.09 -34.54 55.19
N ALA A 82 9.81 -35.65 55.12
CA ALA A 82 11.00 -35.88 55.95
C ALA A 82 12.10 -34.84 55.69
N VAL A 83 12.38 -34.53 54.41
CA VAL A 83 13.35 -33.52 53.99
C VAL A 83 12.93 -32.12 54.42
N THR A 84 11.66 -31.71 54.21
CA THR A 84 11.17 -30.39 54.66
C THR A 84 11.12 -30.24 56.19
N ASN A 85 11.07 -31.35 56.92
CA ASN A 85 11.19 -31.34 58.37
C ASN A 85 12.64 -31.27 58.87
N GLY A 86 13.63 -31.49 57.99
CA GLY A 86 15.04 -31.58 58.35
C GLY A 86 15.43 -32.91 59.05
N ASP A 87 14.57 -33.92 59.08
CA ASP A 87 14.84 -35.15 59.83
C ASP A 87 15.72 -36.12 59.03
N LEU A 88 17.03 -36.03 59.27
CA LEU A 88 18.06 -36.79 58.57
C LEU A 88 17.94 -38.32 58.79
N GLU A 89 17.59 -38.76 60.01
CA GLU A 89 17.42 -40.19 60.31
C GLU A 89 16.20 -40.79 59.60
N ILE A 90 15.07 -40.08 59.63
CA ILE A 90 13.85 -40.53 58.94
C ILE A 90 14.07 -40.50 57.42
N THR A 91 14.75 -39.48 56.91
CA THR A 91 15.11 -39.41 55.47
C THR A 91 16.02 -40.57 55.07
N LYS A 92 17.04 -40.89 55.88
CA LYS A 92 17.91 -42.05 55.67
C LYS A 92 17.13 -43.37 55.68
N LEU A 93 16.30 -43.59 56.70
CA LEU A 93 15.48 -44.81 56.83
C LEU A 93 14.47 -44.96 55.67
N LEU A 94 13.90 -43.86 55.17
CA LEU A 94 13.04 -43.86 53.98
C LEU A 94 13.82 -44.29 52.72
N LEU A 95 15.03 -43.76 52.52
CA LEU A 95 15.90 -44.11 51.38
C LEU A 95 16.35 -45.58 51.46
N GLU A 96 16.75 -46.06 52.64
CA GLU A 96 17.10 -47.47 52.91
C GLU A 96 15.91 -48.43 52.65
N LYS A 97 14.68 -48.01 52.96
CA LYS A 97 13.43 -48.73 52.62
C LYS A 97 12.99 -48.51 51.16
N GLY A 98 13.81 -47.89 50.31
CA GLY A 98 13.59 -47.78 48.87
C GLY A 98 12.80 -46.57 48.38
N ALA A 99 12.72 -45.48 49.16
CA ALA A 99 12.07 -44.25 48.71
C ALA A 99 12.84 -43.61 47.54
N ASN A 100 12.15 -43.21 46.46
CA ASN A 100 12.78 -42.62 45.29
C ASN A 100 13.04 -41.11 45.48
N PRO A 101 14.31 -40.64 45.53
CA PRO A 101 14.62 -39.20 45.66
C PRO A 101 14.28 -38.37 44.42
N ASN A 102 14.06 -39.03 43.27
CA ASN A 102 13.76 -38.39 41.99
C ASN A 102 12.27 -38.15 41.75
N ASN A 103 11.41 -38.55 42.69
CA ASN A 103 9.99 -38.24 42.67
C ASN A 103 9.78 -36.71 42.79
N SER A 104 9.18 -36.09 41.76
CA SER A 104 8.91 -34.65 41.74
C SER A 104 7.47 -34.30 42.11
N ASN A 105 7.24 -33.01 42.39
CA ASN A 105 5.90 -32.39 42.50
C ASN A 105 5.43 -31.79 41.16
N LYS A 106 4.30 -31.06 41.17
CA LYS A 106 3.76 -30.29 40.01
C LYS A 106 4.63 -29.11 39.55
N GLU A 107 5.64 -28.71 40.32
CA GLU A 107 6.63 -27.69 40.00
C GLU A 107 7.95 -28.30 39.46
N MET A 108 8.00 -29.62 39.26
CA MET A 108 9.22 -30.39 38.95
C MET A 108 10.31 -30.32 40.04
N LYS A 109 9.98 -29.84 41.24
CA LYS A 109 10.86 -29.93 42.43
C LYS A 109 10.87 -31.35 42.98
N THR A 110 12.06 -31.92 43.11
CA THR A 110 12.35 -33.17 43.83
C THR A 110 12.82 -32.88 45.27
N ALA A 111 13.09 -33.92 46.05
CA ALA A 111 13.66 -33.81 47.41
C ALA A 111 14.95 -32.96 47.45
N LEU A 112 15.80 -33.05 46.41
CA LEU A 112 17.05 -32.30 46.33
C LEU A 112 16.83 -30.78 46.30
N PHE A 113 15.81 -30.30 45.57
CA PHE A 113 15.47 -28.88 45.57
C PHE A 113 15.09 -28.38 46.98
N TYR A 114 14.26 -29.14 47.71
CA TYR A 114 13.83 -28.74 49.05
C TYR A 114 14.97 -28.78 50.08
N ALA A 115 15.93 -29.70 49.95
CA ALA A 115 17.14 -29.69 50.79
C ALA A 115 18.01 -28.44 50.54
N ILE A 116 18.06 -27.96 49.29
CA ILE A 116 18.76 -26.71 48.91
C ILE A 116 17.98 -25.48 49.39
N GLU A 117 16.66 -25.43 49.20
CA GLU A 117 15.80 -24.34 49.70
C GLU A 117 15.88 -24.20 51.24
N ALA A 118 16.05 -25.31 51.96
CA ALA A 118 16.28 -25.36 53.41
C ALA A 118 17.75 -25.13 53.83
N ASN A 119 18.67 -24.88 52.89
CA ASN A 119 20.12 -24.73 53.12
C ASN A 119 20.77 -25.89 53.92
N ASN A 120 20.27 -27.12 53.78
CA ASN A 120 20.71 -28.26 54.57
C ASN A 120 21.75 -29.11 53.81
N ILE A 121 23.02 -28.81 54.06
CA ILE A 121 24.19 -29.43 53.40
C ILE A 121 24.21 -30.97 53.57
N GLU A 122 23.97 -31.46 54.79
CA GLU A 122 23.98 -32.90 55.08
C GLU A 122 22.85 -33.64 54.35
N MET A 123 21.66 -33.03 54.28
CA MET A 123 20.52 -33.56 53.55
C MET A 123 20.75 -33.58 52.03
N VAL A 124 21.40 -32.54 51.49
CA VAL A 124 21.85 -32.51 50.09
C VAL A 124 22.82 -33.67 49.82
N GLU A 125 23.85 -33.85 50.66
CA GLU A 125 24.83 -34.93 50.47
C GLU A 125 24.19 -36.33 50.62
N LEU A 126 23.26 -36.52 51.57
CA LEU A 126 22.52 -37.77 51.75
C LEU A 126 21.68 -38.12 50.50
N LEU A 127 20.97 -37.15 49.92
CA LEU A 127 20.14 -37.36 48.73
C LEU A 127 21.00 -37.66 47.48
N LEU A 128 22.12 -36.94 47.31
CA LEU A 128 23.05 -37.17 46.20
C LEU A 128 23.70 -38.56 46.27
N LYS A 129 24.14 -39.01 47.46
CA LYS A 129 24.62 -40.39 47.68
C LYS A 129 23.59 -41.45 47.29
N ASN A 130 22.30 -41.15 47.46
CA ASN A 130 21.19 -42.04 47.10
C ASN A 130 20.67 -41.84 45.65
N LYS A 131 21.51 -41.31 44.74
CA LYS A 131 21.23 -41.14 43.30
C LYS A 131 20.11 -40.14 42.99
N ALA A 132 19.99 -39.07 43.77
CA ALA A 132 19.20 -37.90 43.36
C ALA A 132 19.80 -37.29 42.06
N HIS A 133 18.96 -36.99 41.08
CA HIS A 133 19.36 -36.37 39.82
C HIS A 133 19.76 -34.91 40.06
N ILE A 134 21.01 -34.58 39.69
CA ILE A 134 21.63 -33.28 39.99
C ILE A 134 21.45 -32.24 38.86
N ASN A 135 21.16 -32.70 37.64
CA ASN A 135 21.07 -31.89 36.41
C ASN A 135 19.62 -31.74 35.87
N ILE A 136 18.63 -31.87 36.75
CA ILE A 136 17.21 -31.56 36.46
C ILE A 136 16.94 -30.06 36.65
N TYR A 137 15.81 -29.56 36.14
CA TYR A 137 15.34 -28.19 36.39
C TYR A 137 13.88 -28.20 36.89
N ASN A 138 13.50 -27.15 37.63
CA ASN A 138 12.14 -26.92 38.11
C ASN A 138 11.35 -26.01 37.13
N LYS A 139 10.06 -25.76 37.40
CA LYS A 139 9.22 -24.86 36.59
C LYS A 139 9.69 -23.39 36.54
N SER A 140 10.55 -22.98 37.47
CA SER A 140 11.23 -21.67 37.44
C SER A 140 12.56 -21.71 36.68
N PHE A 141 12.78 -22.74 35.87
CA PHE A 141 14.00 -23.01 35.07
C PHE A 141 15.30 -23.12 35.89
N HIS A 142 15.21 -23.19 37.22
CA HIS A 142 16.37 -23.37 38.08
C HIS A 142 16.74 -24.86 38.16
N THR A 143 18.03 -25.14 38.06
CA THR A 143 18.65 -26.43 38.42
C THR A 143 19.01 -26.43 39.91
N PRO A 144 19.33 -27.58 40.53
CA PRO A 144 19.94 -27.63 41.86
C PRO A 144 21.14 -26.68 41.98
N LEU A 145 22.02 -26.67 40.97
CA LEU A 145 23.22 -25.83 40.94
C LEU A 145 22.88 -24.34 40.82
N THR A 146 22.03 -23.94 39.85
CA THR A 146 21.68 -22.53 39.68
C THR A 146 20.84 -21.98 40.83
N LEU A 147 20.05 -22.81 41.52
CA LEU A 147 19.37 -22.41 42.76
C LEU A 147 20.33 -22.19 43.93
N ALA A 148 21.37 -23.02 44.09
CA ALA A 148 22.39 -22.77 45.10
C ALA A 148 23.15 -21.46 44.81
N ILE A 149 23.41 -21.16 43.54
CA ILE A 149 24.10 -19.94 43.08
C ILE A 149 23.24 -18.68 43.29
N THR A 150 21.95 -18.69 42.91
CA THR A 150 21.05 -17.52 43.11
C THR A 150 20.68 -17.29 44.58
N LYS A 151 20.88 -18.29 45.45
CA LYS A 151 20.81 -18.13 46.91
C LYS A 151 22.16 -17.77 47.57
N GLY A 152 23.26 -17.74 46.81
CA GLY A 152 24.60 -17.44 47.33
C GLY A 152 25.20 -18.55 48.21
N TYR A 153 24.65 -19.77 48.18
CA TYR A 153 25.05 -20.87 49.07
C TYR A 153 26.34 -21.55 48.58
N VAL A 154 27.49 -20.96 48.94
CA VAL A 154 28.83 -21.39 48.48
C VAL A 154 29.11 -22.88 48.74
N GLU A 155 28.93 -23.36 49.97
CA GLU A 155 29.24 -24.76 50.32
C GLU A 155 28.27 -25.77 49.68
N ILE A 156 26.98 -25.40 49.48
CA ILE A 156 26.05 -26.24 48.71
C ILE A 156 26.44 -26.26 47.22
N THR A 157 26.82 -25.11 46.65
CA THR A 157 27.31 -25.01 45.27
C THR A 157 28.53 -25.90 45.07
N LYS A 158 29.50 -25.83 45.99
CA LYS A 158 30.70 -26.69 46.03
C LYS A 158 30.34 -28.17 46.14
N LYS A 159 29.42 -28.56 47.04
CA LYS A 159 28.93 -29.94 47.15
C LYS A 159 28.25 -30.44 45.87
N LEU A 160 27.47 -29.60 45.19
CA LEU A 160 26.85 -29.97 43.92
C LEU A 160 27.92 -30.17 42.82
N VAL A 161 28.96 -29.33 42.78
CA VAL A 161 30.09 -29.48 41.86
C VAL A 161 30.94 -30.72 42.19
N GLU A 162 31.22 -31.02 43.46
CA GLU A 162 31.87 -32.27 43.91
C GLU A 162 31.12 -33.52 43.39
N TYR A 163 29.78 -33.48 43.39
CA TYR A 163 28.91 -34.54 42.85
C TYR A 163 28.62 -34.43 41.34
N LYS A 164 29.47 -33.70 40.60
CA LYS A 164 29.44 -33.55 39.12
C LYS A 164 28.15 -32.92 38.56
N ALA A 165 27.65 -31.89 39.23
CA ALA A 165 26.70 -30.96 38.61
C ALA A 165 27.31 -30.34 37.35
N ASN A 166 26.53 -30.21 36.28
CA ASN A 166 27.00 -29.64 35.03
C ASN A 166 27.07 -28.10 35.14
N VAL A 167 28.26 -27.57 35.42
CA VAL A 167 28.56 -26.13 35.52
C VAL A 167 28.32 -25.33 34.22
N ASN A 168 28.07 -26.02 33.10
CA ASN A 168 27.76 -25.43 31.80
C ASN A 168 26.33 -25.72 31.32
N LEU A 169 25.45 -26.24 32.19
CA LEU A 169 24.06 -26.53 31.82
C LEU A 169 23.26 -25.24 31.61
N LYS A 170 23.10 -24.84 30.35
CA LYS A 170 22.08 -23.88 29.93
C LYS A 170 20.68 -24.49 30.13
N VAL A 171 19.74 -23.66 30.58
CA VAL A 171 18.31 -23.99 30.56
C VAL A 171 17.64 -23.04 29.57
N ASP A 172 16.74 -23.56 28.74
CA ASP A 172 16.05 -22.79 27.71
C ASP A 172 14.79 -22.11 28.30
N HIS A 173 14.73 -20.78 28.17
CA HIS A 173 13.64 -19.94 28.67
C HIS A 173 12.69 -19.58 27.52
N ASN A 174 11.44 -20.04 27.60
CA ASN A 174 10.46 -19.90 26.52
C ASN A 174 10.31 -18.44 26.00
N ARG A 175 10.83 -18.21 24.78
CA ARG A 175 10.67 -17.04 23.89
C ARG A 175 11.14 -15.65 24.36
N TYR A 176 11.28 -15.34 25.64
CA TYR A 176 11.50 -13.94 26.08
C TYR A 176 12.65 -13.65 27.04
N GLU A 177 13.29 -14.67 27.64
CA GLU A 177 14.42 -14.48 28.58
C GLU A 177 15.70 -15.17 28.07
N THR A 178 16.82 -14.95 28.75
CA THR A 178 18.18 -15.30 28.27
C THR A 178 18.54 -16.77 28.48
N GLU A 179 19.32 -17.35 27.57
CA GLU A 179 20.05 -18.62 27.80
C GLU A 179 21.14 -18.44 28.87
N GLN A 180 20.76 -18.36 30.14
CA GLN A 180 21.70 -18.13 31.24
C GLN A 180 22.48 -19.40 31.59
N SER A 181 23.80 -19.29 31.67
CA SER A 181 24.67 -20.32 32.25
C SER A 181 24.76 -20.14 33.77
N PRO A 182 25.18 -21.18 34.54
CA PRO A 182 25.50 -21.04 35.96
C PRO A 182 26.50 -19.92 36.27
N LEU A 183 27.39 -19.59 35.32
CA LEU A 183 28.36 -18.50 35.45
C LEU A 183 27.72 -17.11 35.32
N ASN A 184 26.67 -16.94 34.52
CA ASN A 184 25.90 -15.69 34.47
C ASN A 184 25.17 -15.47 35.81
N TYR A 185 24.50 -16.50 36.33
CA TYR A 185 23.84 -16.43 37.65
C TYR A 185 24.82 -16.08 38.79
N ALA A 186 26.09 -16.46 38.68
CA ALA A 186 27.13 -16.12 39.66
C ALA A 186 27.65 -14.67 39.55
N ILE A 187 27.51 -14.03 38.38
CA ILE A 187 27.75 -12.60 38.20
C ILE A 187 26.55 -11.82 38.76
N SER A 188 25.32 -12.23 38.42
CA SER A 188 24.09 -11.59 38.90
C SER A 188 23.86 -11.73 40.42
N SER A 189 24.52 -12.69 41.09
CA SER A 189 24.54 -12.81 42.56
C SER A 189 25.74 -12.12 43.23
N GLU A 190 26.53 -11.36 42.45
CA GLU A 190 27.68 -10.55 42.87
C GLU A 190 28.74 -11.29 43.71
N ASN A 191 28.82 -12.62 43.61
CA ASN A 191 29.64 -13.45 44.50
C ASN A 191 30.93 -13.95 43.80
N PRO A 192 32.09 -13.29 43.99
CA PRO A 192 33.33 -13.69 43.33
C PRO A 192 33.88 -15.05 43.78
N GLN A 193 33.48 -15.57 44.95
CA GLN A 193 33.87 -16.91 45.39
C GLN A 193 33.17 -18.00 44.57
N ILE A 194 31.90 -17.78 44.22
CA ILE A 194 31.15 -18.70 43.34
C ILE A 194 31.70 -18.62 41.91
N VAL A 195 32.05 -17.43 41.42
CA VAL A 195 32.73 -17.26 40.11
C VAL A 195 34.07 -18.01 40.08
N ASP A 196 34.93 -17.85 41.11
CA ASP A 196 36.21 -18.56 41.23
C ASP A 196 36.02 -20.10 41.29
N LEU A 197 35.02 -20.56 42.05
CA LEU A 197 34.67 -21.98 42.16
C LEU A 197 34.20 -22.58 40.82
N LEU A 198 33.33 -21.87 40.09
CA LEU A 198 32.80 -22.35 38.80
C LEU A 198 33.89 -22.36 37.71
N LEU A 199 34.69 -21.29 37.60
CA LEU A 199 35.77 -21.20 36.62
C LEU A 199 36.82 -22.32 36.84
N LYS A 200 37.22 -22.58 38.09
CA LYS A 200 38.11 -23.71 38.45
C LYS A 200 37.58 -25.08 38.05
N ASN A 201 36.27 -25.25 37.97
CA ASN A 201 35.62 -26.51 37.62
C ASN A 201 35.16 -26.57 36.15
N GLY A 202 35.70 -25.70 35.29
CA GLY A 202 35.49 -25.75 33.85
C GLY A 202 34.23 -25.04 33.35
N ALA A 203 33.69 -24.08 34.11
CA ALA A 203 32.66 -23.17 33.59
C ALA A 203 33.22 -22.32 32.44
N ASN A 204 32.51 -22.32 31.31
CA ASN A 204 32.99 -21.73 30.06
C ASN A 204 32.78 -20.20 30.07
N MET A 205 33.86 -19.46 30.35
CA MET A 205 33.88 -17.98 30.32
C MET A 205 33.57 -17.34 28.95
N ASN A 206 33.63 -18.14 27.87
CA ASN A 206 33.37 -17.72 26.50
C ASN A 206 31.96 -18.09 26.01
N VAL A 207 31.08 -18.57 26.90
CA VAL A 207 29.64 -18.66 26.60
C VAL A 207 29.15 -17.29 26.15
N LYS A 208 28.35 -17.29 25.09
CA LYS A 208 27.65 -16.10 24.61
C LYS A 208 26.17 -16.21 24.92
N ASP A 209 25.61 -15.10 25.39
CA ASP A 209 24.18 -14.90 25.59
C ASP A 209 23.49 -14.49 24.28
N ARG A 210 22.21 -14.09 24.36
CA ARG A 210 21.45 -13.62 23.19
C ARG A 210 21.95 -12.30 22.58
N TYR A 211 22.64 -11.48 23.36
CA TYR A 211 23.31 -10.24 22.90
C TYR A 211 24.74 -10.52 22.41
N LYS A 212 25.15 -11.81 22.34
CA LYS A 212 26.48 -12.32 21.97
C LYS A 212 27.60 -11.87 22.91
N LYS A 213 27.24 -11.47 24.12
CA LYS A 213 28.08 -10.95 25.19
C LYS A 213 28.60 -12.09 26.07
N THR A 214 29.84 -11.96 26.56
CA THR A 214 30.45 -12.97 27.43
C THR A 214 30.24 -12.65 28.92
N PRO A 215 30.27 -13.66 29.82
CA PRO A 215 30.32 -13.47 31.27
C PRO A 215 31.35 -12.41 31.74
N PHE A 216 32.53 -12.34 31.09
CA PHE A 216 33.51 -11.32 31.43
C PHE A 216 33.09 -9.90 31.01
N GLN A 217 32.48 -9.75 29.83
CA GLN A 217 31.91 -8.49 29.36
C GLN A 217 30.74 -8.03 30.26
N GLU A 218 29.90 -8.96 30.71
CA GLU A 218 28.82 -8.73 31.68
C GLU A 218 29.38 -8.21 33.02
N ALA A 219 30.43 -8.84 33.56
CA ALA A 219 31.10 -8.38 34.78
C ALA A 219 31.69 -6.95 34.66
N ILE A 220 32.16 -6.56 33.46
CA ILE A 220 32.66 -5.20 33.21
C ILE A 220 31.53 -4.17 33.30
N GLU A 221 30.37 -4.42 32.69
CA GLU A 221 29.25 -3.47 32.73
C GLU A 221 28.63 -3.31 34.12
N TYR A 222 28.54 -4.39 34.91
CA TYR A 222 28.18 -4.31 36.32
C TYR A 222 29.26 -3.61 37.18
N GLY A 223 30.47 -3.43 36.65
CA GLY A 223 31.56 -2.70 37.31
C GLY A 223 32.15 -3.40 38.55
N ASN A 224 31.80 -4.66 38.81
CA ASN A 224 32.24 -5.38 40.01
C ASN A 224 33.72 -5.76 39.91
N LEU A 225 34.57 -4.92 40.52
CA LEU A 225 36.03 -4.98 40.43
C LEU A 225 36.61 -6.35 40.81
N ASP A 226 36.04 -7.06 41.79
CA ASP A 226 36.57 -8.34 42.27
C ASP A 226 36.14 -9.52 41.41
N ILE A 227 34.96 -9.47 40.79
CA ILE A 227 34.58 -10.42 39.73
C ILE A 227 35.46 -10.20 38.49
N ILE A 228 35.72 -8.95 38.09
CA ILE A 228 36.62 -8.63 36.95
C ILE A 228 38.05 -9.14 37.22
N LYS A 229 38.60 -8.95 38.44
CA LYS A 229 39.88 -9.57 38.86
C LYS A 229 39.83 -11.10 38.74
N CYS A 230 38.74 -11.72 39.17
CA CYS A 230 38.58 -13.18 39.12
C CYS A 230 38.60 -13.72 37.69
N PHE A 231 37.94 -13.05 36.73
CA PHE A 231 37.99 -13.42 35.31
C PHE A 231 39.39 -13.25 34.71
N ILE A 232 40.07 -12.12 34.96
CA ILE A 232 41.43 -11.86 34.44
C ILE A 232 42.42 -12.90 35.00
N LYS A 233 42.31 -13.25 36.28
CA LYS A 233 43.08 -14.33 36.94
C LYS A 233 42.92 -15.69 36.24
N HIS A 234 41.75 -15.98 35.66
CA HIS A 234 41.49 -17.21 34.91
C HIS A 234 41.76 -17.08 33.40
N GLY A 235 42.32 -15.96 32.93
CA GLY A 235 42.75 -15.78 31.53
C GLY A 235 41.72 -15.15 30.59
N ALA A 236 40.70 -14.46 31.11
CA ALA A 236 39.72 -13.77 30.27
C ALA A 236 40.37 -12.66 29.41
N ASN A 237 40.00 -12.59 28.12
CA ASN A 237 40.61 -11.65 27.18
C ASN A 237 40.11 -10.21 27.38
N VAL A 238 40.99 -9.34 27.89
CA VAL A 238 40.73 -7.89 28.09
C VAL A 238 40.58 -7.07 26.80
N ASN A 239 40.62 -7.73 25.63
CA ASN A 239 40.39 -7.12 24.32
C ASN A 239 39.20 -7.73 23.55
N ASP A 240 38.42 -8.65 24.16
CA ASP A 240 37.25 -9.24 23.49
C ASP A 240 36.11 -8.23 23.28
N ILE A 241 35.68 -8.08 22.03
CA ILE A 241 34.75 -7.05 21.56
C ILE A 241 33.29 -7.39 21.91
N PHE A 242 32.56 -6.44 22.51
CA PHE A 242 31.10 -6.53 22.77
C PHE A 242 30.31 -6.49 21.46
N ASN A 243 29.15 -7.15 21.36
CA ASN A 243 28.34 -7.13 20.12
C ASN A 243 26.91 -6.59 20.32
N GLU A 244 26.73 -5.72 21.32
CA GLU A 244 25.49 -4.96 21.52
C GLU A 244 25.23 -4.03 20.32
N ASP A 245 23.97 -3.98 19.86
CA ASP A 245 23.42 -3.07 18.83
C ASP A 245 24.28 -2.82 17.58
N LYS A 246 25.06 -3.83 17.16
CA LYS A 246 26.03 -3.80 16.04
C LYS A 246 27.25 -2.89 16.28
N GLU A 247 27.38 -2.30 17.48
CA GLU A 247 28.37 -1.26 17.79
C GLU A 247 29.81 -1.78 17.74
N ASN A 248 30.08 -3.01 18.20
CA ASN A 248 31.42 -3.61 18.29
C ASN A 248 32.40 -2.80 19.18
N CYS A 249 32.04 -2.58 20.45
CA CYS A 249 32.82 -1.85 21.46
C CYS A 249 33.93 -2.70 22.10
N SER A 250 34.97 -2.07 22.66
CA SER A 250 36.02 -2.76 23.43
C SER A 250 35.75 -2.74 24.96
N PRO A 251 36.32 -3.69 25.73
CA PRO A 251 36.30 -3.71 27.20
C PRO A 251 36.61 -2.34 27.83
N LEU A 252 37.70 -1.71 27.38
CA LEU A 252 38.14 -0.40 27.86
C LEU A 252 37.18 0.74 27.47
N TYR A 253 36.59 0.69 26.27
CA TYR A 253 35.65 1.70 25.82
C TYR A 253 34.35 1.67 26.63
N THR A 254 33.79 0.48 26.87
CA THR A 254 32.57 0.33 27.69
C THR A 254 32.82 0.73 29.14
N ALA A 255 33.97 0.40 29.72
CA ALA A 255 34.38 0.87 31.05
C ALA A 255 34.40 2.41 31.13
N LEU A 256 34.98 3.09 30.13
CA LEU A 256 34.97 4.57 30.05
C LEU A 256 33.58 5.19 29.91
N CYS A 257 32.62 4.45 29.36
CA CYS A 257 31.23 4.87 29.30
C CYS A 257 30.47 4.65 30.61
N ASN A 258 30.67 3.52 31.30
CA ASN A 258 29.72 3.01 32.28
C ASN A 258 30.29 2.83 33.72
N THR A 259 31.60 2.70 33.91
CA THR A 259 32.18 2.19 35.17
C THR A 259 33.02 3.21 35.95
N SER A 260 33.51 2.80 37.12
CA SER A 260 34.47 3.56 37.92
C SER A 260 35.86 3.64 37.27
N HIS A 261 36.73 4.47 37.83
CA HIS A 261 38.08 4.73 37.30
C HIS A 261 39.06 3.59 37.64
N GLU A 262 38.84 2.85 38.73
CA GLU A 262 39.63 1.67 39.08
C GLU A 262 39.46 0.54 38.05
N VAL A 263 38.25 0.35 37.50
CA VAL A 263 38.00 -0.64 36.44
C VAL A 263 38.76 -0.28 35.16
N VAL A 264 38.75 1.01 34.78
CA VAL A 264 39.50 1.53 33.62
C VAL A 264 41.00 1.31 33.81
N GLU A 265 41.55 1.66 34.98
CA GLU A 265 42.97 1.39 35.31
C GLU A 265 43.32 -0.09 35.33
N LEU A 266 42.42 -0.94 35.85
CA LEU A 266 42.66 -2.38 35.98
C LEU A 266 42.66 -3.09 34.62
N LEU A 267 41.74 -2.74 33.72
CA LEU A 267 41.75 -3.21 32.34
C LEU A 267 43.01 -2.75 31.59
N ILE A 268 43.41 -1.48 31.78
CA ILE A 268 44.67 -0.94 31.25
C ILE A 268 45.88 -1.75 31.74
N LYS A 269 46.01 -1.96 33.06
CA LYS A 269 47.11 -2.71 33.68
C LYS A 269 47.14 -4.17 33.25
N ALA A 270 46.00 -4.74 32.87
CA ALA A 270 45.88 -6.09 32.33
C ALA A 270 46.12 -6.19 30.80
N GLY A 271 46.45 -5.09 30.11
CA GLY A 271 46.80 -5.10 28.68
C GLY A 271 45.66 -4.78 27.71
N ALA A 272 44.63 -4.06 28.16
CA ALA A 272 43.58 -3.57 27.26
C ALA A 272 44.12 -2.50 26.29
N ASN A 273 43.76 -2.62 25.01
CA ASN A 273 44.22 -1.74 23.95
C ASN A 273 43.69 -0.30 24.12
N VAL A 274 44.57 0.63 24.50
CA VAL A 274 44.24 2.07 24.70
C VAL A 274 43.76 2.79 23.43
N ASN A 275 44.00 2.22 22.25
CA ASN A 275 43.48 2.69 20.96
C ASN A 275 42.32 1.81 20.44
N GLY A 276 41.96 0.74 21.16
CA GLY A 276 40.87 -0.16 20.85
C GLY A 276 39.54 0.51 21.12
N GLY A 277 38.95 1.09 20.09
CA GLY A 277 37.66 1.75 20.16
C GLY A 277 36.48 0.84 19.85
N LYS A 278 35.34 1.48 19.66
CA LYS A 278 34.22 0.95 18.89
C LYS A 278 34.67 0.75 17.44
N LYS A 279 34.44 -0.44 16.85
CA LYS A 279 34.90 -0.79 15.51
C LYS A 279 34.49 0.29 14.50
N ASP A 280 35.49 0.86 13.84
CA ASP A 280 35.34 1.92 12.84
C ASP A 280 34.45 3.10 13.30
N SER A 281 34.55 3.50 14.57
CA SER A 281 33.81 4.66 15.12
C SER A 281 34.64 5.53 16.08
N GLU A 282 34.57 5.35 17.40
CA GLU A 282 35.18 6.24 18.41
C GLU A 282 36.15 5.47 19.32
N VAL A 283 37.26 6.10 19.74
CA VAL A 283 38.33 5.45 20.51
C VAL A 283 38.34 5.88 21.98
N PRO A 284 39.00 5.15 22.91
CA PRO A 284 39.00 5.45 24.35
C PRO A 284 39.30 6.91 24.71
N LEU A 285 40.24 7.54 23.99
CA LEU A 285 40.57 8.95 24.18
C LEU A 285 39.41 9.91 23.84
N HIS A 286 38.59 9.61 22.84
CA HIS A 286 37.39 10.41 22.53
C HIS A 286 36.39 10.35 23.68
N ALA A 287 36.10 9.15 24.19
CA ALA A 287 35.21 8.94 25.34
C ALA A 287 35.72 9.67 26.60
N ALA A 288 37.00 9.56 26.91
CA ALA A 288 37.63 10.25 28.04
C ALA A 288 37.55 11.78 27.91
N VAL A 289 37.80 12.34 26.71
CA VAL A 289 37.67 13.78 26.43
C VAL A 289 36.21 14.24 26.53
N ILE A 290 35.24 13.46 26.03
CA ILE A 290 33.80 13.75 26.16
C ILE A 290 33.38 13.81 27.63
N LYS A 291 33.71 12.75 28.41
CA LYS A 291 33.45 12.69 29.86
C LYS A 291 34.18 13.80 30.63
N GLY A 292 35.37 14.20 30.17
CA GLY A 292 36.14 15.32 30.72
C GLY A 292 37.05 14.99 31.90
N ASN A 293 37.28 13.71 32.21
CA ASN A 293 38.22 13.35 33.27
C ASN A 293 39.67 13.53 32.76
N LEU A 294 40.31 14.62 33.20
CA LEU A 294 41.69 14.96 32.84
C LEU A 294 42.72 13.91 33.32
N LYS A 295 42.49 13.21 34.44
CA LYS A 295 43.38 12.13 34.91
C LYS A 295 43.39 10.97 33.91
N ILE A 296 42.22 10.51 33.47
CA ILE A 296 42.12 9.45 32.45
C ILE A 296 42.72 9.90 31.11
N VAL A 297 42.47 11.15 30.70
CA VAL A 297 43.06 11.70 29.46
C VAL A 297 44.59 11.74 29.53
N LYS A 298 45.18 12.06 30.69
CA LYS A 298 46.64 11.93 30.94
C LYS A 298 47.09 10.48 30.82
N SER A 299 46.53 9.57 31.61
CA SER A 299 46.93 8.15 31.63
C SER A 299 46.86 7.49 30.26
N LEU A 300 45.78 7.71 29.51
CA LEU A 300 45.62 7.17 28.15
C LEU A 300 46.71 7.68 27.19
N LEU A 301 47.02 8.98 27.23
CA LEU A 301 48.06 9.58 26.37
C LEU A 301 49.47 9.11 26.75
N GLU A 302 49.76 8.99 28.04
CA GLU A 302 51.03 8.46 28.56
C GLU A 302 51.25 6.99 28.18
N LEU A 303 50.17 6.21 28.05
CA LEU A 303 50.17 4.82 27.61
C LEU A 303 50.03 4.65 26.07
N GLY A 304 50.16 5.72 25.29
CA GLY A 304 50.24 5.65 23.83
C GLY A 304 48.90 5.74 23.07
N ALA A 305 47.84 6.30 23.68
CA ALA A 305 46.64 6.68 22.94
C ALA A 305 46.96 7.81 21.93
N LYS A 306 46.52 7.64 20.67
CA LYS A 306 46.90 8.55 19.59
C LYS A 306 46.03 9.80 19.56
N VAL A 307 46.59 10.93 19.98
CA VAL A 307 45.89 12.22 20.15
C VAL A 307 45.08 12.69 18.93
N ASN A 308 45.60 12.44 17.72
CA ASN A 308 45.01 12.87 16.44
C ASN A 308 44.14 11.81 15.74
N TYR A 309 43.78 10.70 16.40
CA TYR A 309 42.84 9.75 15.83
C TYR A 309 41.47 10.41 15.57
N THR A 310 40.92 10.12 14.38
CA THR A 310 39.65 10.65 13.88
C THR A 310 38.51 9.69 14.14
N SER A 311 37.38 10.20 14.63
CA SER A 311 36.14 9.43 14.72
C SER A 311 35.62 9.09 13.33
N ASN A 312 35.13 7.86 13.13
CA ASN A 312 34.44 7.43 11.91
C ASN A 312 32.90 7.40 12.08
N SER A 313 32.39 7.81 13.26
CA SER A 313 30.96 7.90 13.57
C SER A 313 30.17 8.69 12.53
N THR A 314 29.00 8.19 12.12
CA THR A 314 28.18 8.80 11.03
C THR A 314 27.83 10.26 11.26
N LYS A 315 27.68 10.69 12.53
CA LYS A 315 27.37 12.08 12.91
C LYS A 315 28.63 12.96 13.05
N LYS A 316 29.81 12.37 13.25
CA LYS A 316 31.06 13.03 13.65
C LYS A 316 32.30 12.57 12.87
N LYS A 317 32.12 12.07 11.64
CA LYS A 317 33.21 11.54 10.81
C LYS A 317 34.32 12.59 10.62
N GLY A 318 35.56 12.21 10.89
CA GLY A 318 36.74 13.07 10.90
C GLY A 318 37.01 13.83 12.21
N TYR A 319 36.13 13.80 13.22
CA TYR A 319 36.38 14.52 14.49
C TYR A 319 37.58 13.93 15.24
N THR A 320 38.60 14.75 15.48
CA THR A 320 39.69 14.43 16.43
C THR A 320 39.28 14.78 17.87
N SER A 321 40.06 14.32 18.87
CA SER A 321 39.89 14.69 20.29
C SER A 321 39.72 16.21 20.50
N LEU A 322 40.45 17.03 19.73
CA LEU A 322 40.37 18.48 19.79
C LEU A 322 39.04 19.05 19.29
N HIS A 323 38.38 18.40 18.32
CA HIS A 323 37.02 18.74 17.88
C HIS A 323 35.97 18.44 18.96
N TYR A 324 36.11 17.33 19.69
CA TYR A 324 35.22 17.00 20.81
C TYR A 324 35.38 17.98 21.97
N ALA A 325 36.63 18.34 22.33
CA ALA A 325 36.91 19.37 23.33
C ALA A 325 36.31 20.74 22.93
N SER A 326 36.51 21.15 21.67
CA SER A 326 36.03 22.45 21.16
C SER A 326 34.51 22.55 20.94
N GLU A 327 33.76 21.45 21.06
CA GLU A 327 32.28 21.44 20.99
C GLU A 327 31.60 21.38 22.37
N LYS A 328 32.36 21.33 23.48
CA LYS A 328 31.78 21.23 24.82
C LYS A 328 30.92 22.43 25.23
N HIS A 329 29.99 22.16 26.15
CA HIS A 329 29.04 23.12 26.70
C HIS A 329 29.17 23.13 28.23
N VAL A 330 29.44 24.30 28.80
CA VAL A 330 29.54 24.49 30.25
C VAL A 330 28.21 24.18 30.94
N LYS A 331 28.23 23.42 32.03
CA LYS A 331 27.13 23.38 33.03
C LYS A 331 27.60 23.27 34.49
N LYS A 332 28.82 22.79 34.75
CA LYS A 332 29.55 22.97 36.03
C LYS A 332 31.05 23.14 35.74
N PRO A 333 31.78 24.01 36.47
CA PRO A 333 33.24 23.98 36.48
C PRO A 333 33.74 22.76 37.27
N PHE A 334 34.96 22.30 36.97
CA PHE A 334 35.68 21.30 37.78
C PHE A 334 36.31 21.98 39.01
N HIS A 335 36.48 21.25 40.11
CA HIS A 335 37.31 21.70 41.23
C HIS A 335 38.79 21.73 40.79
N ILE A 336 39.47 22.85 41.07
CA ILE A 336 40.83 23.15 40.57
C ILE A 336 41.92 22.76 41.60
N SER A 337 41.54 22.04 42.67
CA SER A 337 42.32 21.85 43.90
C SER A 337 43.58 20.96 43.80
N GLU A 338 43.89 20.38 42.64
CA GLU A 338 45.06 19.50 42.45
C GLU A 338 46.15 20.10 41.54
N PHE A 339 45.99 21.31 41.00
CA PHE A 339 47.00 21.87 40.08
C PHE A 339 48.19 22.55 40.79
N TYR A 340 48.05 22.93 42.06
CA TYR A 340 49.06 23.70 42.82
C TYR A 340 49.86 22.89 43.85
N MET A 341 49.41 21.70 44.25
CA MET A 341 50.03 20.90 45.31
C MET A 341 51.21 20.03 44.81
N ASN A 342 52.20 20.66 44.15
CA ASN A 342 53.47 19.99 43.84
C ASN A 342 54.66 20.95 43.57
N ASN A 343 54.74 22.08 44.30
CA ASN A 343 55.94 22.95 44.26
C ASN A 343 56.13 23.90 45.47
N SER A 344 55.81 23.45 46.69
CA SER A 344 56.30 24.08 47.93
C SER A 344 56.27 23.10 49.11
N SER A 345 57.12 23.32 50.10
CA SER A 345 57.27 22.47 51.29
C SER A 345 56.41 22.92 52.47
N SER A 346 55.99 21.93 53.26
CA SER A 346 55.81 21.94 54.73
C SER A 346 54.74 22.83 55.40
N ASP A 347 54.38 22.36 56.60
CA ASP A 347 53.84 23.07 57.76
C ASP A 347 52.33 23.43 57.85
N ASP A 348 51.69 22.73 58.79
CA ASP A 348 50.87 23.25 59.90
C ASP A 348 49.45 23.85 59.73
N THR A 349 48.49 22.97 60.06
CA THR A 349 47.44 23.14 61.09
C THR A 349 46.18 24.00 60.86
N SER A 350 45.06 23.38 61.29
CA SER A 350 43.91 23.97 61.98
C SER A 350 43.01 25.04 61.31
N SER A 351 41.87 24.53 60.82
CA SER A 351 40.51 24.92 61.28
C SER A 351 39.86 26.27 60.87
N ASN A 352 38.54 26.15 60.73
CA ASN A 352 37.47 27.15 60.87
C ASN A 352 36.99 27.97 59.66
N ASN A 353 35.66 28.06 59.58
CA ASN A 353 34.90 28.87 58.65
C ASN A 353 35.11 30.37 58.91
N SER A 354 35.12 31.19 57.87
CA SER A 354 33.95 32.02 57.50
C SER A 354 34.25 32.93 56.30
N MET A 355 33.26 33.69 55.84
CA MET A 355 33.32 34.48 54.61
C MET A 355 34.27 35.69 54.72
N SER A 356 35.21 35.83 53.80
CA SER A 356 35.26 36.96 52.83
C SER A 356 36.58 36.99 52.06
N GLU A 357 36.51 36.99 50.72
CA GLU A 357 37.67 37.26 49.86
C GLU A 357 37.26 38.14 48.68
N GLU A 358 37.82 39.35 48.63
CA GLU A 358 38.03 40.07 47.38
C GLU A 358 39.45 39.79 46.86
N SER A 359 39.63 39.87 45.55
CA SER A 359 40.92 39.99 44.84
C SER A 359 41.91 38.80 44.85
N SER A 360 41.87 37.98 43.80
CA SER A 360 43.06 37.36 43.17
C SER A 360 42.75 37.04 41.67
N PRO A 361 43.70 36.54 40.84
CA PRO A 361 44.08 37.24 39.60
C PRO A 361 43.30 36.87 38.31
N LYS A 362 43.49 37.70 37.27
CA LYS A 362 42.66 37.75 36.04
C LYS A 362 42.83 36.61 35.02
N ASP A 363 43.78 35.69 35.19
CA ASP A 363 44.18 34.73 34.15
C ASP A 363 43.72 33.27 34.40
N SER A 364 42.53 33.09 35.01
CA SER A 364 41.95 31.76 35.22
C SER A 364 41.34 31.18 33.93
N LEU A 365 42.17 30.49 33.13
CA LEU A 365 41.72 29.69 31.98
C LEU A 365 40.62 28.69 32.40
N SER A 366 39.53 28.65 31.63
CA SER A 366 38.43 27.72 31.92
C SER A 366 38.87 26.25 31.81
N SER A 367 38.26 25.36 32.59
CA SER A 367 38.68 23.95 32.65
C SER A 367 38.66 23.21 31.30
N ASP A 368 37.74 23.58 30.39
CA ASP A 368 37.73 23.05 29.02
C ASP A 368 38.82 23.69 28.13
N ALA A 369 39.19 24.96 28.36
CA ALA A 369 40.33 25.59 27.68
C ALA A 369 41.67 24.99 28.13
N LEU A 370 41.82 24.63 29.40
CA LEU A 370 42.97 23.86 29.92
C LEU A 370 43.05 22.46 29.29
N LEU A 371 41.92 21.79 29.04
CA LEU A 371 41.88 20.52 28.30
C LEU A 371 42.28 20.69 26.83
N VAL A 372 41.85 21.78 26.17
CA VAL A 372 42.27 22.14 24.81
C VAL A 372 43.77 22.40 24.74
N GLU A 373 44.33 23.21 25.64
CA GLU A 373 45.76 23.54 25.69
C GLU A 373 46.62 22.30 26.07
N PHE A 374 46.13 21.43 26.96
CA PHE A 374 46.78 20.15 27.25
C PHE A 374 46.79 19.21 26.04
N LEU A 375 45.68 19.09 25.30
CA LEU A 375 45.66 18.29 24.06
C LEU A 375 46.63 18.85 23.00
N ILE A 376 46.70 20.17 22.85
CA ILE A 376 47.64 20.83 21.92
C ILE A 376 49.09 20.57 22.32
N SER A 377 49.45 20.73 23.61
CA SER A 377 50.82 20.43 24.10
C SER A 377 51.21 18.96 24.01
N LYS A 378 50.23 18.03 23.91
CA LYS A 378 50.45 16.62 23.57
C LYS A 378 50.35 16.32 22.06
N GLY A 379 50.38 17.35 21.21
CA GLY A 379 50.50 17.23 19.75
C GLY A 379 49.18 17.20 18.97
N ALA A 380 48.05 17.63 19.56
CA ALA A 380 46.79 17.74 18.82
C ALA A 380 46.87 18.80 17.71
N ASN A 381 46.54 18.42 16.48
CA ASN A 381 46.56 19.32 15.33
C ASN A 381 45.38 20.32 15.38
N VAL A 382 45.71 21.59 15.68
CA VAL A 382 44.79 22.74 15.75
C VAL A 382 44.00 22.94 14.46
N ASN A 383 44.57 22.57 13.31
CA ASN A 383 43.98 22.69 11.98
C ASN A 383 43.58 21.34 11.35
N ALA A 384 43.41 20.28 12.16
CA ALA A 384 42.79 19.04 11.72
C ALA A 384 41.41 19.32 11.12
N LYS A 385 41.03 18.62 10.04
CA LYS A 385 39.73 18.80 9.37
C LYS A 385 38.82 17.59 9.56
N ASP A 386 37.56 17.82 9.89
CA ASP A 386 36.51 16.80 9.86
C ASP A 386 36.16 16.38 8.42
N ALA A 387 35.29 15.39 8.25
CA ALA A 387 34.85 14.92 6.91
C ALA A 387 33.96 15.92 6.15
N LYS A 388 33.78 17.13 6.68
CA LYS A 388 33.13 18.29 6.06
C LYS A 388 34.11 19.47 5.97
N GLY A 389 35.43 19.23 6.08
CA GLY A 389 36.49 20.24 5.98
C GLY A 389 36.56 21.23 7.15
N LYS A 390 35.80 21.04 8.23
CA LYS A 390 35.76 21.97 9.38
C LYS A 390 36.92 21.69 10.32
N THR A 391 37.55 22.75 10.82
CA THR A 391 38.54 22.71 11.91
C THR A 391 37.89 22.88 13.29
N PRO A 392 38.58 22.55 14.40
CA PRO A 392 38.10 22.80 15.77
C PRO A 392 37.61 24.23 16.03
N LEU A 393 38.17 25.23 15.34
CA LEU A 393 37.73 26.62 15.38
C LEU A 393 36.25 26.79 14.99
N TYR A 394 35.75 26.03 14.01
CA TYR A 394 34.33 26.04 13.66
C TYR A 394 33.44 25.44 14.76
N CYS A 395 33.93 24.45 15.52
CA CYS A 395 33.22 23.91 16.67
C CYS A 395 33.13 24.95 17.80
N ALA A 396 34.23 25.67 18.07
CA ALA A 396 34.27 26.74 19.07
C ALA A 396 33.37 27.93 18.68
N ILE A 397 33.39 28.36 17.41
CA ILE A 397 32.51 29.39 16.84
C ILE A 397 31.03 28.96 16.90
N LYS A 398 30.71 27.70 16.58
CA LYS A 398 29.35 27.12 16.70
C LYS A 398 28.80 27.20 18.13
N LYS A 399 29.67 27.25 19.14
CA LYS A 399 29.34 27.36 20.57
C LYS A 399 29.55 28.76 21.14
N SER A 400 30.06 29.71 20.34
CA SER A 400 30.43 31.07 20.76
C SER A 400 31.37 31.10 21.98
N ASN A 401 32.20 30.07 22.18
CA ASN A 401 33.08 29.96 23.35
C ASN A 401 34.36 30.78 23.12
N ILE A 402 34.34 32.03 23.56
CA ILE A 402 35.41 33.02 23.36
C ILE A 402 36.78 32.52 23.85
N GLU A 403 36.86 31.85 25.00
CA GLU A 403 38.16 31.40 25.55
C GLU A 403 38.75 30.22 24.77
N ILE A 404 37.93 29.29 24.28
CA ILE A 404 38.42 28.25 23.36
C ILE A 404 38.81 28.88 22.00
N ILE A 405 38.07 29.87 21.50
CA ILE A 405 38.45 30.59 20.27
C ILE A 405 39.80 31.28 20.44
N LYS A 406 40.00 32.07 21.51
CA LYS A 406 41.29 32.69 21.85
C LYS A 406 42.42 31.66 21.94
N CYS A 407 42.21 30.54 22.64
CA CYS A 407 43.21 29.48 22.80
C CYS A 407 43.59 28.83 21.45
N LEU A 408 42.62 28.56 20.57
CA LEU A 408 42.89 28.03 19.23
C LEU A 408 43.61 29.06 18.34
N LEU A 409 43.26 30.34 18.40
CA LEU A 409 43.92 31.41 17.63
C LEU A 409 45.37 31.65 18.10
N LYS A 410 45.61 31.67 19.43
CA LYS A 410 46.96 31.69 20.05
C LYS A 410 47.87 30.58 19.51
N HIS A 411 47.31 29.42 19.20
CA HIS A 411 48.02 28.25 18.65
C HIS A 411 47.88 28.09 17.12
N GLY A 412 47.56 29.15 16.39
CA GLY A 412 47.65 29.19 14.92
C GLY A 412 46.47 28.57 14.17
N ALA A 413 45.25 28.62 14.72
CA ALA A 413 44.05 28.20 13.99
C ALA A 413 43.77 29.07 12.74
N ASP A 414 43.55 28.42 11.59
CA ASP A 414 43.35 29.09 10.31
C ASP A 414 41.98 29.78 10.21
N LEU A 415 42.03 31.12 10.12
CA LEU A 415 40.89 32.04 9.99
C LEU A 415 40.26 32.09 8.59
N ASN A 416 40.92 31.52 7.57
CA ASN A 416 40.59 31.68 6.16
C ASN A 416 40.39 30.35 5.39
N THR A 417 40.72 29.19 5.99
CA THR A 417 40.27 27.88 5.49
C THR A 417 38.78 27.90 5.18
N MET A 418 38.37 27.22 4.11
CA MET A 418 36.96 26.96 3.79
C MET A 418 36.63 25.51 4.14
N TYR A 419 35.43 25.28 4.67
CA TYR A 419 34.95 23.92 4.93
C TYR A 419 34.12 23.36 3.77
N ASP A 420 34.22 22.06 3.53
CA ASP A 420 33.63 21.35 2.41
C ASP A 420 32.11 21.23 2.54
N SER A 421 31.49 22.23 1.94
CA SER A 421 30.05 22.40 1.76
C SER A 421 29.79 23.05 0.40
N HIS A 422 28.52 23.04 -0.01
CA HIS A 422 28.02 23.76 -1.18
C HIS A 422 28.38 25.26 -1.19
N TYR A 423 28.52 25.88 -0.01
CA TYR A 423 28.85 27.29 0.10
C TYR A 423 30.34 27.58 0.34
N GLY A 424 31.11 26.65 0.93
CA GLY A 424 32.55 26.86 1.17
C GLY A 424 32.84 28.09 2.04
N TYR A 425 32.20 28.17 3.21
CA TYR A 425 32.34 29.32 4.12
C TYR A 425 33.64 29.26 4.94
N THR A 426 34.29 30.41 5.08
CA THR A 426 35.38 30.62 6.06
C THR A 426 34.81 30.74 7.50
N PRO A 427 35.64 30.66 8.55
CA PRO A 427 35.23 30.94 9.93
C PRO A 427 34.41 32.23 10.09
N LEU A 428 34.83 33.31 9.41
CA LEU A 428 34.13 34.60 9.44
C LEU A 428 32.75 34.56 8.78
N HIS A 429 32.60 33.88 7.64
CA HIS A 429 31.28 33.65 7.03
C HIS A 429 30.35 32.86 7.96
N TYR A 430 30.90 31.85 8.64
CA TYR A 430 30.14 30.99 9.55
C TYR A 430 29.71 31.73 10.83
N ALA A 431 30.57 32.60 11.36
CA ALA A 431 30.22 33.53 12.44
C ALA A 431 29.10 34.52 12.05
N CYS A 432 29.05 34.94 10.78
CA CYS A 432 27.92 35.71 10.23
C CYS A 432 26.66 34.88 9.96
N GLU A 433 26.72 33.54 10.00
CA GLU A 433 25.57 32.65 9.78
C GLU A 433 24.85 32.25 11.07
N ILE A 434 25.56 32.07 12.18
CA ILE A 434 24.99 31.47 13.40
C ILE A 434 24.10 32.46 14.17
N TYR A 435 22.91 31.98 14.54
CA TYR A 435 21.93 32.68 15.38
C TYR A 435 22.27 32.54 16.87
N ASN A 436 23.24 33.32 17.35
CA ASN A 436 23.48 33.57 18.79
C ASN A 436 23.80 35.07 18.99
N ASP A 437 23.48 35.64 20.14
CA ASP A 437 23.53 37.10 20.33
C ASP A 437 24.96 37.64 20.50
N SER A 438 25.84 36.90 21.19
CA SER A 438 27.27 37.25 21.35
C SER A 438 28.11 37.08 20.08
N ASN A 439 27.56 36.56 18.97
CA ASN A 439 28.34 36.35 17.74
C ASN A 439 28.88 37.63 17.08
N HIS A 440 28.40 38.81 17.48
CA HIS A 440 29.00 40.07 17.05
C HIS A 440 30.40 40.29 17.67
N GLU A 441 30.64 39.81 18.90
CA GLU A 441 31.96 39.76 19.54
C GLU A 441 32.86 38.72 18.86
N VAL A 442 32.30 37.55 18.50
CA VAL A 442 33.03 36.53 17.71
C VAL A 442 33.48 37.11 16.35
N VAL A 443 32.62 37.83 15.64
CA VAL A 443 32.98 38.51 14.39
C VAL A 443 34.07 39.56 14.61
N ALA A 444 33.99 40.36 15.68
CA ALA A 444 35.02 41.35 16.02
C ALA A 444 36.38 40.67 16.29
N LEU A 445 36.40 39.64 17.15
CA LEU A 445 37.60 38.89 17.51
C LEU A 445 38.27 38.23 16.29
N LEU A 446 37.49 37.62 15.38
CA LEU A 446 38.02 37.03 14.15
C LEU A 446 38.62 38.09 13.22
N LEU A 447 37.99 39.25 13.09
CA LEU A 447 38.52 40.38 12.29
C LEU A 447 39.79 40.98 12.90
N GLU A 448 39.85 41.10 14.23
CA GLU A 448 41.00 41.62 14.96
C GLU A 448 42.21 40.67 14.91
N ASN A 449 41.99 39.37 14.75
CA ASN A 449 43.05 38.39 14.50
C ASN A 449 43.37 38.21 12.99
N GLY A 450 42.79 39.01 12.10
CA GLY A 450 43.16 39.04 10.67
C GLY A 450 42.31 38.17 9.73
N ALA A 451 41.09 37.80 10.10
CA ALA A 451 40.18 37.12 9.16
C ALA A 451 39.82 38.03 7.97
N ASN A 452 39.88 37.50 6.75
CA ASN A 452 39.66 38.30 5.55
C ASN A 452 38.18 38.74 5.42
N ILE A 453 37.92 40.02 5.70
CA ILE A 453 36.60 40.66 5.63
C ILE A 453 35.96 40.59 4.23
N ASN A 454 36.79 40.48 3.19
CA ASN A 454 36.40 40.38 1.77
C ASN A 454 36.61 38.97 1.20
N ALA A 455 36.75 37.95 2.05
CA ALA A 455 36.80 36.55 1.62
C ALA A 455 35.58 36.22 0.74
N ARG A 456 35.78 35.43 -0.32
CA ARG A 456 34.71 34.94 -1.18
C ARG A 456 34.42 33.47 -0.89
N ALA A 457 33.18 33.16 -0.54
CA ALA A 457 32.62 31.81 -0.49
C ALA A 457 32.51 31.21 -1.92
N LYS A 458 32.29 29.89 -2.05
CA LYS A 458 32.13 29.19 -3.36
C LYS A 458 30.99 29.74 -4.22
N ASN A 459 29.99 30.39 -3.60
CA ASN A 459 28.89 31.09 -4.27
C ASN A 459 29.18 32.60 -4.54
N ASN A 460 30.44 33.02 -4.41
CA ASN A 460 30.93 34.40 -4.43
C ASN A 460 30.40 35.34 -3.33
N TYR A 461 29.64 34.85 -2.35
CA TYR A 461 29.21 35.69 -1.22
C TYR A 461 30.42 36.14 -0.40
N LEU A 462 30.25 37.26 0.30
CA LEU A 462 31.16 37.77 1.32
C LEU A 462 30.48 37.61 2.70
N PRO A 463 31.19 37.73 3.83
CA PRO A 463 30.59 37.69 5.16
C PRO A 463 29.40 38.64 5.32
N ILE A 464 29.48 39.85 4.74
CA ILE A 464 28.38 40.83 4.75
C ILE A 464 27.13 40.33 3.99
N HIS A 465 27.29 39.59 2.89
CA HIS A 465 26.17 39.04 2.13
C HIS A 465 25.45 37.93 2.92
N VAL A 466 26.18 37.18 3.76
CA VAL A 466 25.61 36.22 4.71
C VAL A 466 24.90 36.94 5.86
N ALA A 467 25.53 37.97 6.45
CA ALA A 467 24.92 38.78 7.50
C ALA A 467 23.60 39.46 7.06
N ILE A 468 23.54 40.01 5.83
CA ILE A 468 22.31 40.56 5.24
C ILE A 468 21.28 39.46 4.98
N LYS A 469 21.68 38.32 4.41
CA LYS A 469 20.78 37.17 4.12
C LYS A 469 20.07 36.67 5.38
N ASN A 470 20.76 36.71 6.53
CA ASN A 470 20.30 36.17 7.81
C ASN A 470 19.87 37.27 8.80
N GLU A 471 19.63 38.48 8.29
CA GLU A 471 19.02 39.62 8.99
C GLU A 471 19.80 40.14 10.25
N ARG A 472 21.13 40.03 10.21
CA ARG A 472 22.05 40.36 11.32
C ARG A 472 22.49 41.83 11.32
N ASP A 473 21.57 42.76 11.59
CA ASP A 473 21.79 44.23 11.50
C ASP A 473 23.07 44.75 12.21
N LYS A 474 23.32 44.36 13.47
CA LYS A 474 24.55 44.71 14.21
C LYS A 474 25.84 44.27 13.50
N ILE A 475 25.81 43.09 12.86
CA ILE A 475 26.96 42.53 12.15
C ILE A 475 27.16 43.25 10.80
N VAL A 476 26.07 43.63 10.13
CA VAL A 476 26.13 44.45 8.90
C VAL A 476 26.74 45.83 9.20
N ASP A 477 26.31 46.51 10.27
CA ASP A 477 26.90 47.80 10.68
C ASP A 477 28.37 47.66 11.10
N LEU A 478 28.74 46.60 11.84
CA LEU A 478 30.13 46.30 12.19
C LEU A 478 31.03 46.10 10.96
N LEU A 479 30.56 45.34 9.96
CA LEU A 479 31.32 45.06 8.73
C LEU A 479 31.46 46.31 7.84
N LEU A 480 30.43 47.14 7.75
CA LEU A 480 30.51 48.44 7.05
C LEU A 480 31.50 49.38 7.76
N ARG A 481 31.45 49.48 9.10
CA ARG A 481 32.42 50.26 9.90
C ARG A 481 33.87 49.76 9.76
N LYS A 482 34.09 48.45 9.66
CA LYS A 482 35.41 47.83 9.46
C LYS A 482 35.87 47.85 7.98
N GLY A 483 35.19 48.59 7.10
CA GLY A 483 35.71 48.96 5.76
C GLY A 483 35.05 48.30 4.55
N VAL A 484 33.93 47.59 4.69
CA VAL A 484 33.21 47.03 3.52
C VAL A 484 32.45 48.13 2.78
N SER A 485 32.62 48.23 1.46
CA SER A 485 31.93 49.23 0.63
C SER A 485 30.41 48.99 0.57
N PRO A 486 29.56 50.04 0.64
CA PRO A 486 28.10 49.90 0.57
C PRO A 486 27.59 49.49 -0.82
N ASP A 487 28.37 49.73 -1.88
CA ASP A 487 28.10 49.29 -3.27
C ASP A 487 28.67 47.89 -3.58
N THR A 488 29.19 47.17 -2.58
CA THR A 488 29.74 45.82 -2.75
C THR A 488 28.72 44.87 -3.38
N SER A 489 29.21 43.99 -4.25
CA SER A 489 28.40 43.08 -5.06
C SER A 489 29.14 41.77 -5.30
N PHE A 490 28.42 40.64 -5.20
CA PHE A 490 28.94 39.30 -5.49
C PHE A 490 28.75 38.86 -6.95
N ASN A 491 27.96 39.61 -7.72
CA ASN A 491 27.67 39.38 -9.14
C ASN A 491 27.09 40.70 -9.68
N ALA A 492 27.57 41.18 -10.84
CA ALA A 492 27.28 42.51 -11.42
C ALA A 492 25.79 42.93 -11.53
N ARG A 493 24.83 42.04 -11.26
CA ARG A 493 23.38 42.33 -11.19
C ARG A 493 22.83 42.52 -9.75
N LYS A 494 23.61 42.29 -8.68
CA LYS A 494 23.11 42.19 -7.28
C LYS A 494 24.03 42.89 -6.25
N SER A 495 23.65 44.10 -5.82
CA SER A 495 24.27 44.90 -4.73
C SER A 495 23.83 44.46 -3.33
N LEU A 496 24.45 45.01 -2.27
CA LEU A 496 23.98 44.85 -0.89
C LEU A 496 22.49 45.22 -0.72
N LEU A 497 22.05 46.36 -1.28
CA LEU A 497 20.65 46.79 -1.27
C LEU A 497 19.73 45.79 -1.99
N PHE A 498 20.17 45.22 -3.12
CA PHE A 498 19.40 44.19 -3.83
C PHE A 498 19.20 42.94 -2.97
N VAL A 499 20.20 42.52 -2.19
CA VAL A 499 20.06 41.36 -1.29
C VAL A 499 19.09 41.66 -0.15
N ALA A 500 19.21 42.84 0.47
CA ALA A 500 18.35 43.25 1.58
C ALA A 500 16.87 43.40 1.15
N ALA A 501 16.59 44.34 0.24
CA ALA A 501 15.22 44.73 -0.14
C ALA A 501 14.47 43.69 -1.00
N ARG A 502 15.09 42.54 -1.33
CA ARG A 502 14.44 41.45 -2.07
C ARG A 502 13.49 40.62 -1.20
N ARG A 503 13.75 40.44 0.11
CA ARG A 503 13.05 39.43 0.93
C ARG A 503 11.65 39.87 1.38
N ASN A 504 11.56 40.72 2.41
CA ASN A 504 10.29 41.25 2.93
C ASN A 504 10.52 42.59 3.66
N ASP A 505 9.46 43.29 4.05
CA ASP A 505 9.53 44.59 4.74
C ASP A 505 10.25 44.55 6.09
N HIS A 506 10.38 43.39 6.76
CA HIS A 506 11.23 43.26 7.96
C HIS A 506 12.70 43.65 7.73
N SER A 507 13.18 43.58 6.47
CA SER A 507 14.51 44.05 6.07
C SER A 507 14.73 45.57 6.20
N LEU A 508 13.69 46.36 6.50
CA LEU A 508 13.74 47.84 6.56
C LEU A 508 14.90 48.38 7.40
N LYS A 509 15.21 47.76 8.54
CA LYS A 509 16.35 48.15 9.39
C LYS A 509 17.69 48.05 8.65
N ILE A 510 17.89 46.98 7.89
CA ILE A 510 19.13 46.71 7.15
C ILE A 510 19.19 47.57 5.88
N VAL A 511 18.06 47.75 5.18
CA VAL A 511 17.96 48.71 4.07
C VAL A 511 18.33 50.11 4.54
N LYS A 512 17.75 50.59 5.66
CA LYS A 512 18.09 51.89 6.27
C LYS A 512 19.55 51.97 6.73
N THR A 513 20.10 50.89 7.29
CA THR A 513 21.52 50.80 7.69
C THR A 513 22.44 50.93 6.47
N ILE A 514 22.16 50.25 5.36
CA ILE A 514 22.97 50.36 4.13
C ILE A 514 22.81 51.76 3.51
N LEU A 515 21.59 52.30 3.43
CA LEU A 515 21.31 53.64 2.90
C LEU A 515 22.05 54.75 3.67
N LYS A 516 22.24 54.62 4.99
CA LYS A 516 23.02 55.53 5.82
C LYS A 516 24.45 55.74 5.31
N TYR A 517 25.06 54.71 4.71
CA TYR A 517 26.42 54.76 4.15
C TYR A 517 26.46 55.23 2.68
N LYS A 518 25.37 55.78 2.13
CA LYS A 518 25.27 56.44 0.81
C LYS A 518 25.72 55.59 -0.41
N PRO A 519 25.13 54.40 -0.65
CA PRO A 519 25.35 53.62 -1.87
C PRO A 519 24.84 54.35 -3.12
N ASN A 520 25.41 54.04 -4.29
CA ASN A 520 25.00 54.60 -5.59
C ASN A 520 23.63 54.06 -6.04
N LEU A 521 22.56 54.76 -5.66
CA LEU A 521 21.18 54.40 -6.01
C LEU A 521 20.89 54.34 -7.53
N GLN A 522 21.71 54.99 -8.36
CA GLN A 522 21.57 55.03 -9.82
C GLN A 522 22.27 53.85 -10.54
N ASN A 523 22.93 52.95 -9.79
CA ASN A 523 23.52 51.73 -10.35
C ASN A 523 22.42 50.75 -10.83
N LYS A 524 22.73 49.91 -11.83
CA LYS A 524 21.75 49.03 -12.49
C LYS A 524 21.08 48.03 -11.54
N SER A 525 21.74 47.63 -10.46
CA SER A 525 21.18 46.74 -9.45
C SER A 525 20.19 47.45 -8.53
N ASN A 526 20.52 48.68 -8.12
CA ASN A 526 19.69 49.50 -7.24
C ASN A 526 18.41 50.00 -7.94
N ILE A 527 18.49 50.31 -9.24
CA ILE A 527 17.29 50.55 -10.07
C ILE A 527 16.45 49.28 -10.18
N ASN A 528 17.04 48.12 -10.48
CA ASN A 528 16.30 46.87 -10.60
C ASN A 528 15.55 46.47 -9.30
N ILE A 529 16.11 46.75 -8.11
CA ILE A 529 15.40 46.46 -6.86
C ILE A 529 14.29 47.49 -6.56
N PHE A 530 14.44 48.75 -6.98
CA PHE A 530 13.34 49.73 -6.94
C PHE A 530 12.17 49.31 -7.85
N LEU A 531 12.46 48.94 -9.11
CA LEU A 531 11.45 48.42 -10.05
C LEU A 531 10.75 47.17 -9.49
N LEU A 532 11.50 46.26 -8.84
CA LEU A 532 10.93 45.08 -8.19
C LEU A 532 10.11 45.44 -6.93
N ALA A 533 10.48 46.47 -6.18
CA ALA A 533 9.73 46.96 -5.03
C ALA A 533 8.37 47.54 -5.46
N VAL A 534 8.32 48.32 -6.54
CA VAL A 534 7.07 48.80 -7.16
C VAL A 534 6.21 47.64 -7.66
N LYS A 535 6.78 46.68 -8.41
CA LYS A 535 6.07 45.46 -8.86
C LYS A 535 5.61 44.52 -7.75
N LYS A 536 6.11 44.68 -6.51
CA LYS A 536 5.73 43.89 -5.33
C LYS A 536 5.10 44.74 -4.23
N HIS A 537 4.59 45.93 -4.58
CA HIS A 537 3.85 46.85 -3.70
C HIS A 537 4.54 47.13 -2.34
N ARG A 538 5.88 47.22 -2.34
CA ARG A 538 6.68 47.45 -1.13
C ARG A 538 6.76 48.93 -0.79
N ASN A 539 5.62 49.48 -0.38
CA ASN A 539 5.42 50.92 -0.13
C ASN A 539 6.52 51.52 0.75
N ASN A 540 6.94 50.84 1.81
CA ASN A 540 8.00 51.34 2.72
C ASN A 540 9.39 51.36 2.06
N VAL A 541 9.72 50.38 1.22
CA VAL A 541 10.98 50.34 0.46
C VAL A 541 11.00 51.41 -0.63
N VAL A 542 9.90 51.54 -1.38
CA VAL A 542 9.74 52.58 -2.41
C VAL A 542 9.87 53.97 -1.78
N LYS A 543 9.21 54.20 -0.64
CA LYS A 543 9.30 55.45 0.13
C LYS A 543 10.73 55.75 0.59
N LEU A 544 11.43 54.78 1.18
CA LEU A 544 12.84 54.98 1.59
C LEU A 544 13.76 55.31 0.40
N PHE A 545 13.56 54.71 -0.77
CA PHE A 545 14.36 55.05 -1.96
C PHE A 545 14.10 56.49 -2.40
N LEU A 546 12.84 56.94 -2.42
CA LEU A 546 12.47 58.32 -2.78
C LEU A 546 12.96 59.34 -1.73
N GLU A 547 12.82 59.04 -0.44
CA GLU A 547 13.32 59.86 0.68
C GLU A 547 14.85 60.06 0.61
N TYR A 548 15.59 59.04 0.18
CA TYR A 548 17.06 59.08 0.02
C TYR A 548 17.49 59.52 -1.39
N GLY A 549 16.59 60.13 -2.17
CA GLY A 549 16.91 60.85 -3.41
C GLY A 549 16.90 60.02 -4.70
N PHE A 550 16.29 58.84 -4.72
CA PHE A 550 16.08 58.10 -5.97
C PHE A 550 15.17 58.89 -6.92
N ARG A 551 15.54 58.92 -8.21
CA ARG A 551 14.77 59.53 -9.30
C ARG A 551 14.82 58.63 -10.53
N MET A 552 13.66 58.43 -11.16
CA MET A 552 13.56 57.75 -12.46
C MET A 552 14.17 58.62 -13.56
N ARG A 553 14.67 57.99 -14.63
CA ARG A 553 15.18 58.68 -15.83
C ARG A 553 14.32 58.27 -17.04
N PRO A 554 14.15 59.11 -18.07
CA PRO A 554 13.26 58.81 -19.20
C PRO A 554 13.52 57.46 -19.89
N LYS A 555 14.79 57.03 -19.97
CA LYS A 555 15.17 55.72 -20.54
C LYS A 555 14.70 54.51 -19.72
N ASP A 556 14.44 54.68 -18.42
CA ASP A 556 13.93 53.61 -17.55
C ASP A 556 12.38 53.55 -17.58
N ILE A 557 11.71 54.62 -18.05
CA ILE A 557 10.24 54.69 -18.22
C ILE A 557 9.77 53.82 -19.40
N LYS A 558 10.63 53.56 -20.40
CA LYS A 558 10.32 52.66 -21.54
C LYS A 558 10.01 51.20 -21.17
N ASN A 559 10.03 50.83 -19.89
CA ASN A 559 9.58 49.53 -19.42
C ASN A 559 8.06 49.58 -19.13
N HIS A 560 7.25 49.17 -20.10
CA HIS A 560 5.79 49.12 -19.99
C HIS A 560 5.34 48.33 -18.74
N GLU A 561 5.95 47.19 -18.46
CA GLU A 561 5.68 46.35 -17.28
C GLU A 561 5.93 47.07 -15.94
N PHE A 562 6.72 48.14 -15.91
CA PHE A 562 6.84 49.03 -14.75
C PHE A 562 5.71 50.07 -14.70
N ILE A 563 5.35 50.69 -15.84
CA ILE A 563 4.24 51.64 -15.92
C ILE A 563 2.95 50.98 -15.42
N HIS A 564 2.58 49.83 -16.00
CA HIS A 564 1.32 49.17 -15.63
C HIS A 564 1.34 48.68 -14.18
N ALA A 565 2.49 48.27 -13.63
CA ALA A 565 2.63 47.98 -12.20
C ALA A 565 2.48 49.22 -11.31
N ALA A 566 2.91 50.41 -11.75
CA ALA A 566 2.73 51.67 -11.02
C ALA A 566 1.25 52.11 -10.98
N PHE A 567 0.53 51.96 -12.10
CA PHE A 567 -0.91 52.23 -12.20
C PHE A 567 -1.75 51.22 -11.41
N GLN A 568 -1.43 49.92 -11.53
CA GLN A 568 -2.05 48.81 -10.78
C GLN A 568 -1.95 49.00 -9.26
N ASN A 569 -0.76 49.36 -8.77
CA ASN A 569 -0.48 49.50 -7.35
C ASN A 569 -0.74 50.92 -6.79
N GLY A 570 -1.40 51.78 -7.55
CA GLY A 570 -1.88 53.10 -7.08
C GLY A 570 -0.78 54.09 -6.68
N HIS A 571 0.42 53.98 -7.24
CA HIS A 571 1.55 54.83 -6.87
C HIS A 571 1.45 56.24 -7.48
N THR A 572 0.52 57.07 -6.98
CA THR A 572 0.16 58.40 -7.53
C THR A 572 1.34 59.30 -7.90
N ALA A 573 2.38 59.39 -7.05
CA ALA A 573 3.58 60.17 -7.37
C ALA A 573 4.34 59.64 -8.61
N ILE A 574 4.41 58.31 -8.77
CA ILE A 574 5.04 57.65 -9.92
C ILE A 574 4.13 57.77 -11.16
N ILE A 575 2.81 57.67 -11.00
CA ILE A 575 1.81 57.87 -12.06
C ILE A 575 1.92 59.28 -12.64
N ASN A 576 2.02 60.30 -11.79
CA ASN A 576 2.18 61.69 -12.22
C ASN A 576 3.52 61.94 -12.91
N ASP A 577 4.64 61.41 -12.37
CA ASP A 577 5.94 61.44 -13.04
C ASP A 577 5.85 60.77 -14.43
N ILE A 578 5.19 59.62 -14.58
CA ILE A 578 5.04 58.94 -15.88
C ILE A 578 4.20 59.76 -16.86
N LEU A 579 3.04 60.28 -16.44
CA LEU A 579 2.16 61.09 -17.30
C LEU A 579 2.82 62.40 -17.74
N GLN A 580 3.75 62.95 -16.95
CA GLN A 580 4.54 64.13 -17.33
C GLN A 580 5.59 63.85 -18.43
N TYR A 581 6.07 62.61 -18.58
CA TYR A 581 7.18 62.26 -19.49
C TYR A 581 6.83 61.22 -20.58
N SER A 582 5.58 60.76 -20.68
CA SER A 582 5.13 59.77 -21.68
C SER A 582 4.42 60.42 -22.87
N THR A 583 4.63 59.88 -24.07
CA THR A 583 4.13 60.45 -25.34
C THR A 583 3.01 59.64 -26.00
N ASP A 584 2.53 58.57 -25.36
CA ASP A 584 1.37 57.79 -25.78
C ASP A 584 0.64 57.25 -24.53
N ILE A 585 -0.66 57.52 -24.46
CA ILE A 585 -1.56 57.16 -23.35
C ILE A 585 -2.46 55.98 -23.74
N ASN A 586 -2.67 55.75 -25.04
CA ASN A 586 -3.51 54.69 -25.58
C ASN A 586 -2.73 53.40 -25.89
N MET A 587 -1.42 53.43 -25.63
CA MET A 587 -0.47 52.34 -25.86
C MET A 587 -0.98 50.98 -25.37
N LYS A 588 -0.98 49.99 -26.27
CA LYS A 588 -1.34 48.60 -25.99
C LYS A 588 -0.15 47.77 -25.50
N TYR A 589 -0.39 46.82 -24.61
CA TYR A 589 0.62 45.87 -24.12
C TYR A 589 0.01 44.53 -23.71
N ASP A 590 0.85 43.49 -23.66
CA ASP A 590 0.44 42.15 -23.23
C ASP A 590 0.90 41.83 -21.80
N LEU A 591 -0.05 41.46 -20.94
CA LEU A 591 0.20 40.67 -19.75
C LEU A 591 0.00 39.19 -20.06
N LYS A 592 0.58 38.32 -19.23
CA LYS A 592 0.41 36.85 -19.29
C LYS A 592 -1.04 36.38 -19.44
N ASN A 593 -2.00 37.11 -18.87
CA ASN A 593 -3.42 36.74 -18.82
C ASN A 593 -4.32 37.75 -19.57
N ASN A 594 -3.80 38.93 -19.93
CA ASN A 594 -4.58 40.04 -20.48
C ASN A 594 -3.80 40.65 -21.67
N LYS A 595 -4.12 40.24 -22.90
CA LYS A 595 -3.42 40.66 -24.12
C LYS A 595 -4.01 41.96 -24.70
N GLY A 596 -3.17 42.86 -25.21
CA GLY A 596 -3.58 44.11 -25.87
C GLY A 596 -4.29 45.13 -24.97
N PHE A 597 -4.14 45.04 -23.64
CA PHE A 597 -4.68 46.00 -22.67
C PHE A 597 -4.07 47.39 -22.88
N THR A 598 -4.78 48.45 -22.46
CA THR A 598 -4.23 49.83 -22.37
C THR A 598 -4.07 50.28 -20.92
N LEU A 599 -3.48 51.46 -20.68
CA LEU A 599 -3.43 52.08 -19.34
C LEU A 599 -4.83 52.19 -18.69
N LEU A 600 -5.87 52.49 -19.47
CA LEU A 600 -7.24 52.57 -18.97
C LEU A 600 -7.78 51.20 -18.55
N HIS A 601 -7.57 50.15 -19.36
CA HIS A 601 -7.94 48.78 -18.99
C HIS A 601 -7.24 48.37 -17.68
N SER A 602 -5.95 48.69 -17.52
CA SER A 602 -5.21 48.44 -16.28
C SER A 602 -5.84 49.19 -15.08
N ALA A 603 -6.15 50.48 -15.24
CA ALA A 603 -6.68 51.31 -14.16
C ALA A 603 -8.11 50.89 -13.73
N VAL A 604 -8.96 50.54 -14.70
CA VAL A 604 -10.32 50.03 -14.46
C VAL A 604 -10.30 48.65 -13.81
N PHE A 605 -9.50 47.71 -14.33
CA PHE A 605 -9.35 46.37 -13.75
C PHE A 605 -8.89 46.42 -12.29
N CYS A 606 -8.02 47.38 -11.96
CA CYS A 606 -7.54 47.63 -10.59
C CYS A 606 -8.41 48.58 -9.77
N LYS A 607 -9.61 48.96 -10.25
CA LYS A 607 -10.59 49.86 -9.60
C LYS A 607 -10.01 51.21 -9.14
N ASN A 608 -8.94 51.70 -9.78
CA ASN A 608 -8.20 52.88 -9.34
C ASN A 608 -8.79 54.18 -9.92
N ILE A 609 -9.80 54.73 -9.24
CA ILE A 609 -10.55 55.92 -9.66
C ILE A 609 -9.64 57.13 -9.95
N GLU A 610 -8.61 57.38 -9.15
CA GLU A 610 -7.73 58.54 -9.36
C GLU A 610 -6.80 58.36 -10.58
N ALA A 611 -6.39 57.14 -10.90
CA ALA A 611 -5.70 56.85 -12.16
C ALA A 611 -6.65 56.98 -13.37
N ILE A 612 -7.92 56.55 -13.25
CA ILE A 612 -8.93 56.69 -14.31
C ILE A 612 -9.19 58.16 -14.59
N LYS A 613 -9.51 58.97 -13.56
CA LYS A 613 -9.67 60.43 -13.67
C LYS A 613 -8.45 61.09 -14.33
N SER A 614 -7.25 60.65 -13.94
CA SER A 614 -6.00 61.18 -14.51
C SER A 614 -5.86 60.84 -15.99
N LEU A 615 -6.20 59.62 -16.43
CA LEU A 615 -6.16 59.21 -17.83
C LEU A 615 -7.24 59.93 -18.67
N VAL A 616 -8.48 60.00 -18.17
CA VAL A 616 -9.59 60.72 -18.82
C VAL A 616 -9.24 62.20 -19.01
N LYS A 617 -8.69 62.86 -17.98
CA LYS A 617 -8.25 64.26 -18.05
C LYS A 617 -7.15 64.51 -19.11
N HIS A 618 -6.36 63.52 -19.48
CA HIS A 618 -5.33 63.62 -20.51
C HIS A 618 -5.78 63.06 -21.89
N GLY A 619 -7.07 62.78 -22.08
CA GLY A 619 -7.63 62.44 -23.39
C GLY A 619 -7.40 60.99 -23.83
N VAL A 620 -7.45 60.03 -22.90
CA VAL A 620 -7.43 58.59 -23.23
C VAL A 620 -8.64 58.18 -24.07
N ASP A 621 -8.43 57.31 -25.06
CA ASP A 621 -9.49 56.79 -25.92
C ASP A 621 -10.26 55.66 -25.21
N LEU A 622 -11.57 55.87 -25.03
CA LEU A 622 -12.48 54.94 -24.35
C LEU A 622 -12.96 53.80 -25.26
N SER A 623 -12.79 53.93 -26.57
CA SER A 623 -13.29 53.00 -27.60
C SER A 623 -12.36 51.82 -27.87
N VAL A 624 -11.09 51.90 -27.43
CA VAL A 624 -10.07 50.89 -27.70
C VAL A 624 -10.50 49.54 -27.15
N LYS A 625 -10.71 48.56 -28.03
CA LYS A 625 -10.85 47.14 -27.69
C LYS A 625 -9.47 46.53 -27.38
N ASP A 626 -9.39 45.58 -26.47
CA ASP A 626 -8.20 44.75 -26.19
C ASP A 626 -7.99 43.66 -27.26
N SER A 627 -7.31 42.54 -26.95
CA SER A 627 -7.20 41.41 -27.90
C SER A 627 -8.38 40.45 -27.89
N ASN A 628 -9.24 40.52 -26.86
CA ASN A 628 -10.47 39.72 -26.71
C ASN A 628 -11.69 40.45 -27.30
N GLY A 629 -11.46 41.57 -28.01
CA GLY A 629 -12.51 42.46 -28.49
C GLY A 629 -13.19 43.29 -27.40
N GLN A 630 -12.71 43.30 -26.16
CA GLN A 630 -13.41 43.96 -25.05
C GLN A 630 -12.85 45.33 -24.72
N THR A 631 -13.72 46.26 -24.33
CA THR A 631 -13.35 47.64 -23.98
C THR A 631 -13.15 47.81 -22.48
N ALA A 632 -12.53 48.91 -22.06
CA ALA A 632 -12.33 49.18 -20.63
C ALA A 632 -13.66 49.26 -19.85
N ILE A 633 -14.75 49.75 -20.46
CA ILE A 633 -16.07 49.79 -19.81
C ILE A 633 -16.70 48.40 -19.63
N PHE A 634 -16.45 47.44 -20.53
CA PHE A 634 -16.89 46.04 -20.34
C PHE A 634 -16.30 45.46 -19.04
N TYR A 635 -14.99 45.67 -18.80
CA TYR A 635 -14.36 45.30 -17.55
C TYR A 635 -14.90 46.07 -16.32
N ALA A 636 -15.38 47.30 -16.47
CA ALA A 636 -16.05 48.03 -15.38
C ALA A 636 -17.40 47.40 -14.99
N VAL A 637 -18.17 46.94 -15.98
CA VAL A 637 -19.45 46.22 -15.81
C VAL A 637 -19.22 44.84 -15.20
N GLN A 638 -18.27 44.05 -15.72
CA GLN A 638 -17.91 42.74 -15.15
C GLN A 638 -17.43 42.84 -13.68
N LYS A 639 -16.77 43.92 -13.29
CA LYS A 639 -16.35 44.17 -11.90
C LYS A 639 -17.40 44.93 -11.06
N SER A 640 -18.63 45.07 -11.59
CA SER A 640 -19.83 45.67 -11.01
C SER A 640 -19.61 47.03 -10.34
N ASN A 641 -18.70 47.85 -10.88
CA ASN A 641 -18.37 49.15 -10.26
C ASN A 641 -19.20 50.28 -10.88
N LEU A 642 -20.37 50.55 -10.31
CA LEU A 642 -21.28 51.61 -10.77
C LEU A 642 -20.57 52.95 -10.95
N THR A 643 -19.73 53.37 -10.00
CA THR A 643 -19.05 54.68 -10.06
C THR A 643 -18.05 54.82 -11.22
N ILE A 644 -17.45 53.71 -11.67
CA ILE A 644 -16.59 53.70 -12.86
C ILE A 644 -17.45 53.61 -14.12
N VAL A 645 -18.49 52.78 -14.14
CA VAL A 645 -19.40 52.66 -15.28
C VAL A 645 -20.11 53.98 -15.56
N GLU A 646 -20.66 54.65 -14.55
CA GLU A 646 -21.28 55.97 -14.63
C GLU A 646 -20.29 57.02 -15.16
N HIS A 647 -19.08 57.10 -14.58
CA HIS A 647 -18.08 58.08 -15.02
C HIS A 647 -17.62 57.84 -16.47
N LEU A 648 -17.53 56.58 -16.91
CA LEU A 648 -17.20 56.26 -18.32
C LEU A 648 -18.40 56.51 -19.26
N LEU A 649 -19.63 56.18 -18.86
CA LEU A 649 -20.84 56.40 -19.67
C LEU A 649 -21.14 57.89 -19.91
N VAL A 650 -20.82 58.76 -18.94
CA VAL A 650 -20.97 60.22 -19.09
C VAL A 650 -20.02 60.80 -20.14
N GLU A 651 -18.81 60.25 -20.26
CA GLU A 651 -17.78 60.69 -21.22
C GLU A 651 -17.90 59.96 -22.58
N MET A 652 -18.64 58.83 -22.66
CA MET A 652 -18.89 58.09 -23.91
C MET A 652 -20.07 58.66 -24.70
N ASN A 653 -19.81 59.13 -25.92
CA ASN A 653 -20.86 59.61 -26.82
C ASN A 653 -21.84 58.49 -27.22
N LYS A 654 -23.14 58.81 -27.28
CA LYS A 654 -24.25 57.87 -27.54
C LYS A 654 -24.08 57.05 -28.82
N THR A 655 -23.39 57.58 -29.83
CA THR A 655 -23.11 56.89 -31.09
C THR A 655 -22.13 55.72 -30.98
N LEU A 656 -21.33 55.62 -29.91
CA LEU A 656 -20.48 54.44 -29.66
C LEU A 656 -21.24 53.32 -28.93
N LEU A 657 -22.22 53.68 -28.08
CA LEU A 657 -22.98 52.72 -27.28
C LEU A 657 -23.84 51.78 -28.15
N SER A 658 -24.32 52.24 -29.31
CA SER A 658 -25.01 51.41 -30.30
C SER A 658 -24.12 50.36 -30.98
N ILE A 659 -22.81 50.34 -30.71
CA ILE A 659 -21.81 49.44 -31.32
C ILE A 659 -21.37 48.34 -30.31
N LEU A 660 -21.94 48.28 -29.11
CA LEU A 660 -21.57 47.32 -28.06
C LEU A 660 -22.74 46.45 -27.53
N PRO A 661 -23.33 45.56 -28.34
CA PRO A 661 -24.44 44.68 -27.91
C PRO A 661 -24.17 43.88 -26.62
N GLY A 662 -22.97 43.30 -26.48
CA GLY A 662 -22.60 42.45 -25.34
C GLY A 662 -22.55 43.16 -23.98
N LEU A 663 -22.57 44.50 -23.93
CA LEU A 663 -22.51 45.25 -22.67
C LEU A 663 -23.77 45.04 -21.81
N LEU A 664 -24.94 44.88 -22.45
CA LEU A 664 -26.19 44.58 -21.74
C LEU A 664 -26.27 43.11 -21.31
N SER A 665 -25.77 42.18 -22.13
CA SER A 665 -25.63 40.75 -21.76
C SER A 665 -24.79 40.58 -20.48
N GLU A 666 -23.62 41.21 -20.42
CA GLU A 666 -22.75 41.15 -19.23
C GLU A 666 -23.37 41.85 -18.00
N ALA A 667 -24.12 42.93 -18.20
CA ALA A 667 -24.88 43.57 -17.12
C ALA A 667 -26.00 42.66 -16.57
N ILE A 668 -26.65 41.88 -17.42
CA ILE A 668 -27.65 40.87 -17.00
C ILE A 668 -26.97 39.74 -16.24
N ARG A 669 -25.83 39.23 -16.72
CA ARG A 669 -25.00 38.25 -15.99
C ARG A 669 -24.53 38.77 -14.63
N SER A 670 -24.27 40.07 -14.47
CA SER A 670 -23.88 40.71 -13.20
C SER A 670 -25.04 40.87 -12.20
N ARG A 671 -26.31 40.69 -12.63
CA ARG A 671 -27.55 40.70 -11.82
C ARG A 671 -27.87 42.01 -11.09
N TYR A 672 -27.10 43.07 -11.33
CA TYR A 672 -27.20 44.32 -10.59
C TYR A 672 -28.20 45.30 -11.24
N LYS A 673 -29.37 45.47 -10.60
CA LYS A 673 -30.52 46.22 -11.14
C LYS A 673 -30.14 47.61 -11.64
N GLU A 674 -29.49 48.40 -10.81
CA GLU A 674 -29.17 49.79 -11.06
C GLU A 674 -28.22 49.94 -12.27
N MET A 675 -27.33 48.97 -12.49
CA MET A 675 -26.45 48.92 -13.66
C MET A 675 -27.19 48.48 -14.94
N ILE A 676 -28.11 47.51 -14.83
CA ILE A 676 -28.98 47.11 -15.96
C ILE A 676 -29.88 48.28 -16.38
N GLU A 677 -30.51 48.97 -15.42
CA GLU A 677 -31.37 50.13 -15.69
C GLU A 677 -30.58 51.32 -16.25
N LEU A 678 -29.37 51.58 -15.74
CA LEU A 678 -28.46 52.61 -16.28
C LEU A 678 -28.07 52.31 -17.73
N ILE A 679 -27.72 51.07 -18.06
CA ILE A 679 -27.33 50.70 -19.44
C ILE A 679 -28.55 50.75 -20.39
N ILE A 680 -29.73 50.31 -19.95
CA ILE A 680 -30.98 50.45 -20.71
C ILE A 680 -31.34 51.94 -20.93
N GLN A 681 -31.13 52.81 -19.95
CA GLN A 681 -31.39 54.26 -20.06
C GLN A 681 -30.55 54.93 -21.16
N TYR A 682 -29.35 54.42 -21.44
CA TYR A 682 -28.47 54.94 -22.49
C TYR A 682 -28.68 54.25 -23.86
N SER A 683 -29.86 53.63 -24.05
CA SER A 683 -30.43 53.16 -25.32
C SER A 683 -29.63 52.06 -26.04
N VAL A 684 -29.63 50.86 -25.47
CA VAL A 684 -29.33 49.60 -26.19
C VAL A 684 -30.62 49.05 -26.81
N ASN A 685 -30.55 48.53 -28.03
CA ASN A 685 -31.65 47.75 -28.62
C ASN A 685 -31.74 46.40 -27.90
N LEU A 686 -32.83 46.13 -27.19
CA LEU A 686 -32.99 44.93 -26.35
C LEU A 686 -33.00 43.61 -27.16
N ASP A 687 -33.21 43.72 -28.47
CA ASP A 687 -33.32 42.61 -29.42
C ASP A 687 -32.03 42.35 -30.23
N THR A 688 -30.96 43.13 -30.08
CA THR A 688 -29.69 42.83 -30.76
C THR A 688 -29.03 41.59 -30.19
N ILE A 689 -28.63 40.66 -31.08
CA ILE A 689 -27.69 39.60 -30.71
C ILE A 689 -26.32 40.17 -30.36
N ASP A 690 -25.63 39.53 -29.42
CA ASP A 690 -24.27 39.87 -29.01
C ASP A 690 -23.19 39.09 -29.78
N GLU A 691 -21.93 39.27 -29.37
CA GLU A 691 -20.76 38.61 -29.96
C GLU A 691 -20.84 37.08 -29.79
N ASP A 692 -21.58 36.57 -28.80
CA ASP A 692 -21.87 35.14 -28.58
C ASP A 692 -23.00 34.63 -29.50
N GLY A 693 -23.77 35.53 -30.12
CA GLY A 693 -24.89 35.24 -31.03
C GLY A 693 -26.25 35.07 -30.35
N TYR A 694 -26.45 35.66 -29.18
CA TYR A 694 -27.70 35.56 -28.39
C TYR A 694 -28.26 36.95 -28.01
N PRO A 695 -29.59 37.14 -27.97
CA PRO A 695 -30.18 38.42 -27.52
C PRO A 695 -30.13 38.54 -25.98
N PRO A 696 -30.06 39.75 -25.40
CA PRO A 696 -30.05 40.00 -23.95
C PRO A 696 -31.03 39.16 -23.12
N LEU A 697 -32.25 38.92 -23.62
CA LEU A 697 -33.29 38.14 -22.93
C LEU A 697 -32.89 36.66 -22.71
N TYR A 698 -32.05 36.08 -23.57
CA TYR A 698 -31.52 34.71 -23.44
C TYR A 698 -30.77 34.50 -22.11
N TYR A 699 -30.04 35.50 -21.63
CA TYR A 699 -29.27 35.41 -20.38
C TYR A 699 -30.13 35.35 -19.11
N THR A 700 -31.44 35.64 -19.22
CA THR A 700 -32.39 35.36 -18.14
C THR A 700 -32.74 33.87 -18.04
N THR A 701 -32.39 33.05 -19.04
CA THR A 701 -32.73 31.63 -19.12
C THR A 701 -31.60 30.68 -18.72
N LEU A 702 -30.34 31.14 -18.69
CA LEU A 702 -29.18 30.28 -18.37
C LEU A 702 -29.21 29.84 -16.89
N LYS A 703 -28.82 28.60 -16.61
CA LYS A 703 -28.47 28.18 -15.23
C LYS A 703 -27.25 29.01 -14.76
N TRP A 704 -27.24 29.41 -13.48
CA TRP A 704 -26.11 30.15 -12.89
C TRP A 704 -25.35 29.20 -11.98
N SER A 705 -24.19 28.74 -12.43
CA SER A 705 -23.34 27.75 -11.76
C SER A 705 -22.86 28.24 -10.39
N ASP A 706 -22.49 27.31 -9.51
CA ASP A 706 -21.98 27.68 -8.19
C ASP A 706 -20.60 28.36 -8.27
N GLU A 707 -19.83 28.16 -9.32
CA GLU A 707 -18.70 29.03 -9.70
C GLU A 707 -19.11 30.50 -9.87
N TRP A 708 -20.22 30.76 -10.57
CA TRP A 708 -20.78 32.11 -10.73
C TRP A 708 -21.33 32.64 -9.39
N ASN A 709 -22.06 31.81 -8.63
CA ASN A 709 -22.60 32.21 -7.33
C ASN A 709 -21.49 32.54 -6.30
N LYS A 710 -20.39 31.76 -6.27
CA LYS A 710 -19.16 32.05 -5.50
C LYS A 710 -18.58 33.44 -5.83
N LYS A 711 -18.50 33.81 -7.12
CA LYS A 711 -18.07 35.16 -7.57
C LYS A 711 -19.07 36.27 -7.19
N VAL A 712 -20.37 35.96 -7.15
CA VAL A 712 -21.48 36.93 -6.98
C VAL A 712 -21.85 37.19 -5.51
N HIS A 713 -21.34 36.41 -4.55
CA HIS A 713 -21.56 36.60 -3.11
C HIS A 713 -21.14 37.97 -2.53
N TYR A 714 -20.42 38.81 -3.28
CA TYR A 714 -20.02 40.16 -2.85
C TYR A 714 -21.07 41.26 -3.07
N TYR A 715 -22.22 40.97 -3.70
CA TYR A 715 -23.17 42.00 -4.15
C TYR A 715 -24.54 41.95 -3.42
N PRO A 716 -24.94 43.01 -2.69
CA PRO A 716 -26.10 42.96 -1.79
C PRO A 716 -27.48 43.22 -2.43
N GLN A 717 -27.56 43.44 -3.76
CA GLN A 717 -28.80 43.83 -4.47
C GLN A 717 -29.15 42.90 -5.65
N ASN A 718 -28.76 41.62 -5.57
CA ASN A 718 -28.95 40.64 -6.65
C ASN A 718 -30.43 40.37 -6.94
N ILE A 719 -30.91 40.77 -8.12
CA ILE A 719 -32.27 40.45 -8.57
C ILE A 719 -32.37 38.99 -9.06
N LYS A 720 -33.60 38.45 -9.07
CA LYS A 720 -33.96 37.13 -9.61
C LYS A 720 -34.29 37.19 -11.12
N LYS A 721 -34.07 36.08 -11.83
CA LYS A 721 -34.21 35.98 -13.30
C LYS A 721 -35.57 36.41 -13.83
N ASP A 722 -36.64 35.97 -13.17
CA ASP A 722 -38.05 36.34 -13.45
C ASP A 722 -38.24 37.86 -13.51
N LYS A 723 -37.65 38.59 -12.57
CA LYS A 723 -37.74 40.07 -12.50
C LYS A 723 -36.84 40.78 -13.51
N ILE A 724 -35.73 40.18 -13.94
CA ILE A 724 -34.91 40.72 -15.05
C ILE A 724 -35.63 40.50 -16.38
N ALA A 725 -36.21 39.31 -16.59
CA ALA A 725 -37.05 39.02 -17.75
C ALA A 725 -38.26 39.97 -17.81
N GLU A 726 -38.99 40.14 -16.70
CA GLU A 726 -40.09 41.09 -16.58
C GLU A 726 -39.66 42.56 -16.83
N LEU A 727 -38.47 42.97 -16.38
CA LEU A 727 -37.91 44.28 -16.69
C LEU A 727 -37.62 44.44 -18.19
N LEU A 728 -37.02 43.45 -18.85
CA LEU A 728 -36.73 43.50 -20.30
C LEU A 728 -38.01 43.47 -21.14
N LEU A 729 -38.94 42.57 -20.81
CA LEU A 729 -40.23 42.40 -21.49
C LEU A 729 -41.12 43.65 -21.33
N SER A 730 -41.18 44.26 -20.14
CA SER A 730 -41.89 45.52 -19.92
C SER A 730 -41.23 46.75 -20.54
N LYS A 731 -39.95 46.64 -20.95
CA LYS A 731 -39.24 47.62 -21.78
C LYS A 731 -39.30 47.33 -23.29
N GLY A 732 -39.98 46.26 -23.70
CA GLY A 732 -40.28 45.96 -25.09
C GLY A 732 -39.43 44.90 -25.77
N ALA A 733 -38.60 44.14 -25.03
CA ALA A 733 -37.85 43.02 -25.60
C ALA A 733 -38.77 41.93 -26.17
N ASN A 734 -38.44 41.38 -27.35
CA ASN A 734 -39.28 40.42 -28.06
C ASN A 734 -39.04 38.97 -27.58
N PRO A 735 -40.02 38.29 -26.94
CA PRO A 735 -39.84 36.93 -26.42
C PRO A 735 -39.79 35.84 -27.50
N ASN A 736 -40.10 36.18 -28.75
CA ASN A 736 -40.20 35.24 -29.87
C ASN A 736 -38.95 35.23 -30.77
N ILE A 737 -37.87 35.92 -30.37
CA ILE A 737 -36.57 35.84 -31.05
C ILE A 737 -36.02 34.42 -30.98
N LEU A 738 -35.42 33.97 -32.07
CA LEU A 738 -34.68 32.71 -32.17
C LEU A 738 -33.19 32.97 -31.98
N THR A 739 -32.49 32.07 -31.29
CA THR A 739 -31.03 32.07 -31.20
C THR A 739 -30.40 31.62 -32.53
N LYS A 740 -29.07 31.69 -32.66
CA LYS A 740 -28.31 31.12 -33.80
C LYS A 740 -28.62 29.64 -34.09
N GLU A 741 -29.15 28.90 -33.11
CA GLU A 741 -29.55 27.48 -33.23
C GLU A 741 -31.04 27.29 -33.61
N GLY A 742 -31.76 28.37 -33.94
CA GLY A 742 -33.20 28.35 -34.23
C GLY A 742 -34.09 28.11 -32.99
N LYS A 743 -33.53 28.03 -31.78
CA LYS A 743 -34.28 27.85 -30.54
C LYS A 743 -34.91 29.19 -30.12
N SER A 744 -36.22 29.25 -29.85
CA SER A 744 -36.80 30.44 -29.22
C SER A 744 -36.42 30.53 -27.74
N ILE A 745 -36.45 31.72 -27.16
CA ILE A 745 -36.10 31.95 -25.73
C ILE A 745 -36.90 31.04 -24.78
N LEU A 746 -38.15 30.74 -25.13
CA LEU A 746 -39.02 29.83 -24.38
C LEU A 746 -38.51 28.36 -24.35
N HIS A 747 -37.81 27.91 -25.39
CA HIS A 747 -37.11 26.61 -25.37
C HIS A 747 -35.97 26.63 -24.36
N CYS A 748 -35.14 27.68 -24.37
CA CYS A 748 -33.98 27.80 -23.49
C CYS A 748 -34.41 27.86 -22.02
N ALA A 749 -35.45 28.64 -21.70
CA ALA A 749 -36.05 28.70 -20.37
C ALA A 749 -36.64 27.34 -19.93
N THR A 750 -37.21 26.58 -20.86
CA THR A 750 -37.78 25.26 -20.59
C THR A 750 -36.71 24.18 -20.35
N VAL A 751 -35.64 24.15 -21.16
CA VAL A 751 -34.52 23.20 -20.98
C VAL A 751 -33.78 23.46 -19.67
N ASN A 752 -33.67 24.72 -19.26
CA ASN A 752 -32.95 25.11 -18.03
C ASN A 752 -33.82 25.09 -16.76
N GLU A 753 -35.07 24.61 -16.83
CA GLU A 753 -36.03 24.52 -15.71
C GLU A 753 -36.47 25.85 -15.08
N GLU A 754 -36.28 26.97 -15.79
CA GLU A 754 -36.57 28.33 -15.31
C GLU A 754 -38.08 28.63 -15.36
N SER A 755 -38.86 27.87 -14.59
CA SER A 755 -40.34 27.88 -14.59
C SER A 755 -40.96 29.28 -14.39
N SER A 756 -40.40 30.12 -13.52
CA SER A 756 -40.85 31.51 -13.36
C SER A 756 -40.50 32.41 -14.56
N VAL A 757 -39.41 32.13 -15.29
CA VAL A 757 -39.08 32.84 -16.54
C VAL A 757 -39.98 32.36 -17.67
N VAL A 758 -40.26 31.05 -17.75
CA VAL A 758 -41.27 30.47 -18.66
C VAL A 758 -42.64 31.13 -18.44
N GLU A 759 -43.10 31.26 -17.19
CA GLU A 759 -44.35 31.95 -16.85
C GLU A 759 -44.34 33.41 -17.33
N LYS A 760 -43.30 34.19 -17.04
CA LYS A 760 -43.20 35.59 -17.52
C LYS A 760 -43.17 35.69 -19.05
N LEU A 761 -42.45 34.81 -19.75
CA LEU A 761 -42.43 34.75 -21.21
C LEU A 761 -43.83 34.47 -21.78
N LEU A 762 -44.53 33.47 -21.23
CA LEU A 762 -45.88 33.08 -21.66
C LEU A 762 -46.94 34.17 -21.37
N LEU A 763 -46.81 34.90 -20.26
CA LEU A 763 -47.65 36.06 -19.95
C LEU A 763 -47.41 37.24 -20.89
N HIS A 764 -46.19 37.39 -21.43
CA HIS A 764 -45.82 38.43 -22.40
C HIS A 764 -45.91 37.98 -23.87
N ASN A 765 -46.77 36.99 -24.19
CA ASN A 765 -47.04 36.48 -25.54
C ASN A 765 -45.86 35.77 -26.23
N ALA A 766 -45.01 35.05 -25.48
CA ALA A 766 -44.18 34.00 -26.07
C ALA A 766 -45.06 32.89 -26.68
N ASN A 767 -44.78 32.50 -27.92
CA ASN A 767 -45.52 31.47 -28.63
C ASN A 767 -45.02 30.06 -28.26
N PRO A 768 -45.83 29.21 -27.56
CA PRO A 768 -45.44 27.86 -27.15
C PRO A 768 -45.42 26.84 -28.30
N ASN A 769 -45.72 27.27 -29.53
CA ASN A 769 -45.73 26.44 -30.73
C ASN A 769 -44.67 26.85 -31.76
N LEU A 770 -43.77 27.79 -31.44
CA LEU A 770 -42.51 27.93 -32.18
C LEU A 770 -41.73 26.62 -32.05
N SER A 771 -41.11 26.16 -33.13
CA SER A 771 -40.22 25.00 -33.13
C SER A 771 -38.80 25.40 -33.49
N ASN A 772 -37.83 24.63 -33.02
CA ASN A 772 -36.44 24.73 -33.47
C ASN A 772 -36.21 23.98 -34.80
N ASN A 773 -34.97 23.98 -35.28
CA ASN A 773 -34.58 23.37 -36.56
C ASN A 773 -34.97 21.87 -36.70
N ASN A 774 -35.13 21.14 -35.59
CA ASN A 774 -35.54 19.72 -35.56
C ASN A 774 -37.05 19.54 -35.35
N GLN A 775 -37.85 20.60 -35.55
CA GLN A 775 -39.29 20.66 -35.31
C GLN A 775 -39.73 20.41 -33.85
N PHE A 776 -38.79 20.38 -32.89
CA PHE A 776 -39.13 20.34 -31.47
C PHE A 776 -39.72 21.69 -31.05
N ILE A 777 -40.98 21.71 -30.62
CA ILE A 777 -41.59 22.80 -29.81
C ILE A 777 -41.21 22.67 -28.31
N PRO A 778 -41.33 23.72 -27.47
CA PRO A 778 -40.97 23.67 -26.04
C PRO A 778 -41.64 22.55 -25.24
N LEU A 779 -42.86 22.14 -25.61
CA LEU A 779 -43.55 21.02 -24.95
C LEU A 779 -42.73 19.71 -24.99
N HIS A 780 -42.04 19.43 -26.09
CA HIS A 780 -41.17 18.25 -26.19
C HIS A 780 -39.98 18.34 -25.24
N ALA A 781 -39.39 19.53 -25.07
CA ALA A 781 -38.31 19.74 -24.11
C ALA A 781 -38.80 19.58 -22.66
N ALA A 782 -39.92 20.23 -22.30
CA ALA A 782 -40.53 20.12 -20.98
C ALA A 782 -40.87 18.66 -20.62
N VAL A 783 -41.33 17.88 -21.61
CA VAL A 783 -41.60 16.46 -21.43
C VAL A 783 -40.32 15.64 -21.31
N LYS A 784 -39.35 15.82 -22.20
CA LYS A 784 -38.07 15.08 -22.21
C LYS A 784 -37.30 15.22 -20.89
N HIS A 785 -37.32 16.42 -20.30
CA HIS A 785 -36.71 16.69 -19.00
C HIS A 785 -37.64 16.44 -17.79
N GLN A 786 -38.82 15.83 -18.01
CA GLN A 786 -39.80 15.45 -16.98
C GLN A 786 -40.41 16.62 -16.14
N TYR A 787 -40.37 17.85 -16.65
CA TYR A 787 -40.80 19.07 -15.97
C TYR A 787 -42.33 19.28 -15.97
N SER A 788 -43.07 18.47 -15.21
CA SER A 788 -44.55 18.49 -15.18
C SER A 788 -45.19 19.86 -14.91
N ASN A 789 -44.56 20.72 -14.10
CA ASN A 789 -45.06 22.07 -13.85
C ASN A 789 -44.96 22.97 -15.11
N ILE A 790 -43.87 22.83 -15.88
CA ILE A 790 -43.67 23.54 -17.15
C ILE A 790 -44.59 22.95 -18.24
N VAL A 791 -44.77 21.63 -18.27
CA VAL A 791 -45.77 20.98 -19.16
C VAL A 791 -47.17 21.54 -18.89
N GLU A 792 -47.59 21.63 -17.62
CA GLU A 792 -48.92 22.16 -17.26
C GLU A 792 -49.07 23.66 -17.58
N LEU A 793 -48.03 24.49 -17.40
CA LEU A 793 -47.99 25.89 -17.86
C LEU A 793 -48.12 26.02 -19.39
N LEU A 794 -47.33 25.26 -20.15
CA LEU A 794 -47.37 25.26 -21.61
C LEU A 794 -48.74 24.82 -22.15
N MET A 795 -49.35 23.79 -21.55
CA MET A 795 -50.69 23.34 -21.95
C MET A 795 -51.77 24.39 -21.64
N ASN A 796 -51.69 25.08 -20.49
CA ASN A 796 -52.59 26.20 -20.17
C ASN A 796 -52.48 27.35 -21.18
N HIS A 797 -51.28 27.60 -21.72
CA HIS A 797 -51.04 28.62 -22.76
C HIS A 797 -51.22 28.10 -24.21
N LYS A 798 -51.90 26.96 -24.41
CA LYS A 798 -52.25 26.38 -25.73
C LYS A 798 -51.05 25.88 -26.56
N ALA A 799 -50.09 25.22 -25.91
CA ALA A 799 -49.16 24.35 -26.62
C ALA A 799 -49.91 23.21 -27.36
N ASN A 800 -49.43 22.84 -28.55
CA ASN A 800 -50.02 21.77 -29.35
C ASN A 800 -49.57 20.39 -28.84
N VAL A 801 -50.48 19.71 -28.14
CA VAL A 801 -50.26 18.38 -27.53
C VAL A 801 -49.85 17.29 -28.53
N ASN A 802 -50.29 17.40 -29.79
CA ASN A 802 -50.01 16.45 -30.88
C ASN A 802 -49.09 17.04 -31.94
N ALA A 803 -48.31 18.08 -31.62
CA ALA A 803 -47.19 18.47 -32.46
C ALA A 803 -46.22 17.29 -32.59
N ALA A 804 -45.75 17.00 -33.80
CA ALA A 804 -44.70 16.02 -34.06
C ALA A 804 -43.37 16.72 -34.32
N ASN A 805 -42.27 16.13 -33.86
CA ASN A 805 -40.91 16.54 -34.22
C ASN A 805 -40.44 15.90 -35.55
N SER A 806 -39.18 16.14 -35.94
CA SER A 806 -38.58 15.58 -37.17
C SER A 806 -38.58 14.06 -37.28
N PHE A 807 -38.79 13.34 -36.16
CA PHE A 807 -38.90 11.87 -36.12
C PHE A 807 -40.36 11.40 -36.11
N GLY A 808 -41.33 12.27 -36.35
CA GLY A 808 -42.76 11.97 -36.22
C GLY A 808 -43.23 11.82 -34.76
N ARG A 809 -42.32 11.95 -33.78
CA ARG A 809 -42.65 11.75 -32.36
C ARG A 809 -43.38 12.96 -31.81
N THR A 810 -44.49 12.68 -31.16
CA THR A 810 -45.26 13.64 -30.37
C THR A 810 -44.75 13.71 -28.94
N ALA A 811 -45.21 14.71 -28.18
CA ALA A 811 -44.97 14.81 -26.75
C ALA A 811 -45.32 13.51 -25.99
N LEU A 812 -46.32 12.73 -26.42
CA LEU A 812 -46.66 11.46 -25.78
C LEU A 812 -45.65 10.32 -26.06
N HIS A 813 -44.98 10.34 -27.22
CA HIS A 813 -43.88 9.40 -27.51
C HIS A 813 -42.66 9.72 -26.64
N GLU A 814 -42.27 10.99 -26.55
CA GLU A 814 -41.16 11.43 -25.70
C GLU A 814 -41.46 11.11 -24.22
N ALA A 815 -42.70 11.34 -23.75
CA ALA A 815 -43.11 11.00 -22.39
C ALA A 815 -42.99 9.49 -22.07
N ALA A 816 -43.37 8.64 -23.03
CA ALA A 816 -43.22 7.19 -22.92
C ALA A 816 -41.76 6.72 -23.04
N ALA A 817 -40.86 7.55 -23.57
CA ALA A 817 -39.42 7.27 -23.67
C ALA A 817 -38.64 7.62 -22.40
N VAL A 818 -39.01 8.71 -21.69
CA VAL A 818 -38.19 9.25 -20.58
C VAL A 818 -38.69 8.96 -19.18
N ALA A 819 -39.94 8.52 -19.00
CA ALA A 819 -40.50 8.30 -17.67
C ALA A 819 -39.69 7.27 -16.87
N LYS A 820 -39.16 7.67 -15.71
CA LYS A 820 -38.52 6.79 -14.71
C LYS A 820 -39.43 6.69 -13.46
N ASN A 821 -39.32 5.59 -12.71
CA ASN A 821 -39.79 5.39 -11.33
C ASN A 821 -41.07 6.19 -10.93
N ASP A 822 -42.24 5.69 -11.34
CA ASP A 822 -43.58 6.23 -11.03
C ASP A 822 -43.89 7.69 -11.46
N MET A 823 -43.00 8.38 -12.21
CA MET A 823 -43.21 9.75 -12.70
C MET A 823 -44.20 9.86 -13.89
N LEU A 824 -45.41 9.31 -13.70
CA LEU A 824 -46.48 9.24 -14.71
C LEU A 824 -47.15 10.60 -15.02
N ARG A 825 -46.94 11.63 -14.18
CA ARG A 825 -47.69 12.90 -14.23
C ARG A 825 -47.64 13.60 -15.58
N ASN A 826 -46.53 13.53 -16.33
CA ASN A 826 -46.46 14.08 -17.69
C ASN A 826 -47.46 13.41 -18.64
N ILE A 827 -47.59 12.08 -18.58
CA ILE A 827 -48.50 11.31 -19.42
C ILE A 827 -49.96 11.59 -19.02
N GLU A 828 -50.23 11.69 -17.72
CA GLU A 828 -51.54 12.08 -17.20
C GLU A 828 -51.96 13.49 -17.65
N ILE A 829 -51.05 14.47 -17.61
CA ILE A 829 -51.30 15.82 -18.13
C ILE A 829 -51.56 15.77 -19.64
N LEU A 830 -50.71 15.11 -20.43
CA LEU A 830 -50.89 15.01 -21.88
C LEU A 830 -52.26 14.36 -22.23
N ILE A 831 -52.66 13.29 -21.55
CA ILE A 831 -53.97 12.65 -21.73
C ILE A 831 -55.12 13.56 -21.28
N LYS A 832 -54.98 14.28 -20.15
CA LYS A 832 -55.94 15.31 -19.67
C LYS A 832 -56.20 16.40 -20.72
N TYR A 833 -55.16 16.81 -21.46
CA TYR A 833 -55.26 17.76 -22.58
C TYR A 833 -55.47 17.09 -23.96
N LYS A 834 -55.94 15.84 -24.00
CA LYS A 834 -56.36 15.07 -25.20
C LYS A 834 -55.23 14.69 -26.18
N ALA A 835 -54.07 14.31 -25.68
CA ALA A 835 -53.03 13.66 -26.50
C ALA A 835 -53.56 12.42 -27.24
N GLU A 836 -53.13 12.22 -28.48
CA GLU A 836 -53.52 11.07 -29.30
C GLU A 836 -52.78 9.80 -28.85
N ILE A 837 -53.48 8.90 -28.16
CA ILE A 837 -52.88 7.73 -27.48
C ILE A 837 -52.28 6.68 -28.46
N ASN A 838 -52.80 6.65 -29.69
CA ASN A 838 -52.36 5.74 -30.75
C ASN A 838 -51.71 6.49 -31.93
N CYS A 839 -51.13 7.67 -31.68
CA CYS A 839 -50.20 8.28 -32.66
C CYS A 839 -48.99 7.35 -32.91
N VAL A 840 -48.30 7.56 -34.03
CA VAL A 840 -47.14 6.78 -34.47
C VAL A 840 -46.00 7.71 -34.89
N ASP A 841 -44.77 7.27 -34.66
CA ASP A 841 -43.55 7.91 -35.17
C ASP A 841 -43.14 7.36 -36.56
N ILE A 842 -41.99 7.79 -37.09
CA ILE A 842 -41.51 7.35 -38.42
C ILE A 842 -41.29 5.84 -38.55
N ASP A 843 -41.06 5.11 -37.45
CA ASP A 843 -40.91 3.64 -37.44
C ASP A 843 -42.29 2.93 -37.35
N GLY A 844 -43.39 3.69 -37.36
CA GLY A 844 -44.73 3.22 -37.04
C GLY A 844 -44.91 2.85 -35.57
N MET A 845 -43.96 3.21 -34.69
CA MET A 845 -44.00 2.86 -33.28
C MET A 845 -44.98 3.79 -32.57
N THR A 846 -45.90 3.23 -31.79
CA THR A 846 -46.75 4.01 -30.89
C THR A 846 -46.07 4.24 -29.53
N PRO A 847 -46.54 5.17 -28.67
CA PRO A 847 -46.02 5.33 -27.31
C PRO A 847 -46.03 4.02 -26.49
N LEU A 848 -46.99 3.12 -26.76
CA LEU A 848 -47.05 1.80 -26.12
C LEU A 848 -45.93 0.86 -26.59
N HIS A 849 -45.47 0.96 -27.84
CA HIS A 849 -44.30 0.21 -28.31
C HIS A 849 -43.01 0.73 -27.65
N ILE A 850 -42.86 2.05 -27.52
CA ILE A 850 -41.71 2.68 -26.86
C ILE A 850 -41.64 2.24 -25.38
N ALA A 851 -42.74 2.36 -24.64
CA ALA A 851 -42.79 1.95 -23.24
C ALA A 851 -42.48 0.45 -23.05
N ALA A 852 -42.95 -0.42 -23.96
CA ALA A 852 -42.67 -1.84 -23.94
C ALA A 852 -41.22 -2.20 -24.35
N LYS A 853 -40.56 -1.38 -25.18
CA LYS A 853 -39.14 -1.53 -25.56
C LYS A 853 -38.18 -1.05 -24.45
N LEU A 854 -38.68 -0.32 -23.46
CA LEU A 854 -37.92 0.26 -22.35
C LEU A 854 -38.34 -0.30 -20.97
N ASP A 855 -39.09 -1.41 -20.95
CA ASP A 855 -39.64 -2.08 -19.76
C ASP A 855 -40.40 -1.19 -18.76
N ASN A 856 -41.05 -0.12 -19.25
CA ASN A 856 -41.82 0.74 -18.37
C ASN A 856 -43.25 0.19 -18.17
N ALA A 857 -43.36 -0.80 -17.27
CA ALA A 857 -44.60 -1.52 -16.99
C ALA A 857 -45.75 -0.62 -16.53
N GLU A 858 -45.50 0.38 -15.68
CA GLU A 858 -46.55 1.30 -15.22
C GLU A 858 -47.02 2.26 -16.33
N VAL A 859 -46.13 2.70 -17.23
CA VAL A 859 -46.54 3.45 -18.44
C VAL A 859 -47.33 2.56 -19.41
N VAL A 860 -46.88 1.33 -19.66
CA VAL A 860 -47.63 0.33 -20.46
C VAL A 860 -49.05 0.17 -19.91
N LYS A 861 -49.17 -0.05 -18.61
CA LYS A 861 -50.43 -0.20 -17.86
C LYS A 861 -51.30 1.07 -17.86
N LEU A 862 -50.71 2.27 -17.78
CA LEU A 862 -51.42 3.55 -17.88
C LEU A 862 -51.97 3.80 -19.30
N LEU A 863 -51.17 3.55 -20.33
CA LEU A 863 -51.59 3.67 -21.73
C LEU A 863 -52.70 2.66 -22.06
N LEU A 864 -52.57 1.40 -21.61
CA LEU A 864 -53.59 0.36 -21.79
C LEU A 864 -54.91 0.70 -21.09
N LYS A 865 -54.88 1.20 -19.85
CA LYS A 865 -56.07 1.74 -19.15
C LYS A 865 -56.79 2.82 -19.97
N ASN A 866 -56.03 3.66 -20.66
CA ASN A 866 -56.56 4.73 -21.51
C ASN A 866 -56.81 4.29 -22.98
N LYS A 867 -56.95 2.99 -23.25
CA LYS A 867 -57.31 2.40 -24.56
C LYS A 867 -56.24 2.49 -25.65
N ALA A 868 -54.95 2.43 -25.29
CA ALA A 868 -53.90 2.13 -26.26
C ALA A 868 -54.10 0.76 -26.92
N ASN A 869 -53.82 0.65 -28.21
CA ASN A 869 -53.98 -0.59 -28.98
C ASN A 869 -52.88 -1.59 -28.66
N VAL A 870 -53.20 -2.53 -27.76
CA VAL A 870 -52.33 -3.64 -27.30
C VAL A 870 -51.76 -4.51 -28.44
N ASN A 871 -52.41 -4.54 -29.60
CA ASN A 871 -52.00 -5.31 -30.79
C ASN A 871 -51.66 -4.40 -31.99
N ALA A 872 -51.27 -3.13 -31.74
CA ALA A 872 -50.69 -2.29 -32.77
C ALA A 872 -49.42 -2.92 -33.35
N LYS A 873 -49.06 -2.53 -34.59
CA LYS A 873 -47.86 -2.97 -35.29
C LYS A 873 -47.03 -1.76 -35.72
N SER A 874 -45.74 -1.81 -35.43
CA SER A 874 -44.68 -1.02 -36.08
C SER A 874 -44.57 -1.34 -37.59
N LEU A 875 -43.82 -0.55 -38.36
CA LEU A 875 -43.55 -0.82 -39.77
C LEU A 875 -42.96 -2.21 -39.99
N ASN A 876 -42.06 -2.67 -39.12
CA ASN A 876 -41.44 -4.00 -39.16
C ASN A 876 -42.40 -5.14 -38.73
N GLY A 877 -43.68 -4.85 -38.50
CA GLY A 877 -44.71 -5.82 -38.11
C GLY A 877 -44.65 -6.28 -36.65
N LYS A 878 -43.60 -5.93 -35.90
CA LYS A 878 -43.47 -6.16 -34.45
C LYS A 878 -44.55 -5.38 -33.70
N THR A 879 -45.10 -5.99 -32.65
CA THR A 879 -46.08 -5.39 -31.71
C THR A 879 -45.41 -5.04 -30.38
N PRO A 880 -46.06 -4.32 -29.44
CA PRO A 880 -45.48 -4.03 -28.13
C PRO A 880 -45.05 -5.31 -27.37
N LEU A 881 -45.76 -6.42 -27.55
CA LEU A 881 -45.40 -7.70 -26.94
C LEU A 881 -44.11 -8.30 -27.54
N HIS A 882 -43.78 -8.03 -28.81
CA HIS A 882 -42.49 -8.47 -29.38
C HIS A 882 -41.33 -7.74 -28.67
N PHE A 883 -41.42 -6.42 -28.52
CA PHE A 883 -40.39 -5.62 -27.86
C PHE A 883 -40.25 -5.93 -26.36
N ALA A 884 -41.37 -6.16 -25.65
CA ALA A 884 -41.31 -6.62 -24.26
C ALA A 884 -40.70 -8.03 -24.13
N SER A 885 -40.88 -8.90 -25.12
CA SER A 885 -40.29 -10.25 -25.12
C SER A 885 -38.81 -10.24 -25.47
N GLU A 886 -38.41 -9.43 -26.45
CA GLU A 886 -37.02 -9.10 -26.82
C GLU A 886 -36.20 -8.56 -25.62
N ARG A 887 -36.85 -7.85 -24.70
CA ARG A 887 -36.24 -7.27 -23.49
C ARG A 887 -36.36 -8.11 -22.21
N GLY A 888 -37.00 -9.27 -22.24
CA GLY A 888 -37.21 -10.10 -21.04
C GLY A 888 -38.19 -9.50 -20.02
N SER A 889 -39.06 -8.60 -20.46
CA SER A 889 -39.82 -7.68 -19.61
C SER A 889 -41.04 -8.30 -18.95
N GLN A 890 -40.82 -9.09 -17.90
CA GLN A 890 -41.86 -9.89 -17.23
C GLN A 890 -43.13 -9.10 -16.86
N PHE A 891 -42.99 -7.88 -16.34
CA PHE A 891 -44.13 -7.08 -15.89
C PHE A 891 -44.91 -6.51 -17.08
N CYS A 892 -44.21 -5.93 -18.06
CA CYS A 892 -44.82 -5.52 -19.34
C CYS A 892 -45.55 -6.68 -20.02
N ILE A 893 -44.94 -7.87 -20.08
CA ILE A 893 -45.56 -9.08 -20.66
C ILE A 893 -46.83 -9.48 -19.89
N LYS A 894 -46.77 -9.54 -18.54
CA LYS A 894 -47.92 -9.89 -17.69
C LYS A 894 -49.12 -8.95 -17.94
N ASP A 895 -48.90 -7.64 -18.01
CA ASP A 895 -50.00 -6.68 -18.24
C ASP A 895 -50.45 -6.60 -19.71
N LEU A 896 -49.54 -6.68 -20.69
CA LEU A 896 -49.92 -6.81 -22.12
C LEU A 896 -50.82 -8.05 -22.33
N LEU A 897 -50.49 -9.20 -21.74
CA LEU A 897 -51.31 -10.43 -21.82
C LEU A 897 -52.67 -10.29 -21.11
N ARG A 898 -52.73 -9.57 -19.98
CA ARG A 898 -53.99 -9.26 -19.27
C ARG A 898 -54.92 -8.39 -20.11
N PHE A 899 -54.38 -7.40 -20.83
CA PHE A 899 -55.14 -6.53 -21.72
C PHE A 899 -55.36 -7.11 -23.14
N GLY A 900 -54.97 -8.36 -23.40
CA GLY A 900 -55.35 -9.10 -24.61
C GLY A 900 -54.32 -9.09 -25.76
N ALA A 901 -53.03 -8.91 -25.46
CA ALA A 901 -51.96 -9.09 -26.43
C ALA A 901 -51.97 -10.50 -27.05
N ASN A 902 -51.84 -10.58 -28.37
CA ASN A 902 -51.88 -11.84 -29.10
C ASN A 902 -50.48 -12.41 -29.34
N VAL A 903 -50.09 -13.38 -28.50
CA VAL A 903 -48.83 -14.16 -28.57
C VAL A 903 -48.53 -14.80 -29.94
N ASN A 904 -49.53 -14.94 -30.82
CA ASN A 904 -49.38 -15.57 -32.14
C ASN A 904 -49.26 -14.58 -33.30
N ILE A 905 -49.18 -13.26 -33.05
CA ILE A 905 -48.83 -12.30 -34.10
C ILE A 905 -47.36 -12.53 -34.46
N LYS A 906 -47.06 -12.49 -35.77
CA LYS A 906 -45.70 -12.50 -36.31
C LYS A 906 -45.30 -11.13 -36.84
N ASP A 907 -44.00 -10.85 -36.78
CA ASP A 907 -43.35 -9.72 -37.44
C ASP A 907 -42.98 -10.03 -38.90
N MET A 908 -42.24 -9.13 -39.55
CA MET A 908 -41.77 -9.32 -40.94
C MET A 908 -40.70 -10.42 -41.10
N LEU A 909 -40.03 -10.82 -40.02
CA LEU A 909 -39.09 -11.95 -40.02
C LEU A 909 -39.79 -13.29 -39.82
N ASN A 910 -41.14 -13.31 -39.82
CA ASN A 910 -41.97 -14.48 -39.53
C ASN A 910 -41.78 -14.98 -38.07
N CYS A 911 -41.21 -14.18 -37.17
CA CYS A 911 -40.98 -14.51 -35.77
C CYS A 911 -42.13 -14.02 -34.86
N THR A 912 -42.44 -14.80 -33.83
CA THR A 912 -43.40 -14.46 -32.76
C THR A 912 -42.69 -13.86 -31.54
N PRO A 913 -43.41 -13.24 -30.57
CA PRO A 913 -42.81 -12.76 -29.34
C PRO A 913 -42.05 -13.84 -28.54
N LEU A 914 -42.54 -15.09 -28.54
CA LEU A 914 -41.85 -16.20 -27.87
C LEU A 914 -40.52 -16.55 -28.54
N GLU A 915 -40.44 -16.43 -29.87
CA GLU A 915 -39.19 -16.66 -30.61
C GLU A 915 -38.20 -15.51 -30.34
N HIS A 916 -38.63 -14.25 -30.29
CA HIS A 916 -37.79 -13.10 -29.87
C HIS A 916 -37.24 -13.24 -28.43
N ALA A 917 -38.03 -13.77 -27.48
CA ALA A 917 -37.55 -14.05 -26.12
C ALA A 917 -36.46 -15.14 -26.08
N LEU A 918 -36.55 -16.15 -26.96
CA LEU A 918 -35.58 -17.24 -27.05
C LEU A 918 -34.32 -16.85 -27.85
N GLU A 919 -34.43 -15.91 -28.78
CA GLU A 919 -33.33 -15.35 -29.55
C GLU A 919 -32.49 -14.37 -28.72
N SER A 920 -33.14 -13.45 -28.01
CA SER A 920 -32.49 -12.50 -27.10
C SER A 920 -31.62 -13.21 -26.04
N ALA A 921 -32.13 -14.30 -25.46
CA ALA A 921 -31.40 -15.11 -24.47
C ALA A 921 -30.07 -15.67 -24.99
N ARG A 922 -29.96 -16.01 -26.29
CA ARG A 922 -28.70 -16.49 -26.88
C ARG A 922 -27.66 -15.37 -26.98
N SER A 923 -28.10 -14.18 -27.38
CA SER A 923 -27.22 -13.04 -27.68
C SER A 923 -26.51 -12.43 -26.46
N GLN A 924 -26.90 -12.83 -25.24
CA GLN A 924 -26.25 -12.35 -24.00
C GLN A 924 -25.16 -13.30 -23.50
N GLU A 925 -25.25 -14.61 -23.76
CA GLU A 925 -24.21 -15.57 -23.37
C GLU A 925 -22.94 -15.41 -24.21
N GLU A 926 -23.06 -15.10 -25.51
CA GLU A 926 -21.92 -14.86 -26.42
C GLU A 926 -21.10 -13.60 -26.07
N ARG A 927 -21.57 -12.74 -25.16
CA ARG A 927 -20.80 -11.61 -24.61
C ARG A 927 -20.03 -11.93 -23.33
N GLY A 928 -20.15 -13.15 -22.79
CA GLY A 928 -19.50 -13.55 -21.54
C GLY A 928 -18.03 -13.99 -21.66
N GLU A 929 -17.58 -14.45 -22.85
CA GLU A 929 -16.27 -15.09 -23.03
C GLU A 929 -15.53 -14.64 -24.29
N ILE A 930 -14.91 -13.44 -24.25
CA ILE A 930 -13.85 -13.04 -25.21
C ILE A 930 -12.69 -12.38 -24.43
N PRO A 931 -11.47 -12.95 -24.47
CA PRO A 931 -10.26 -12.24 -24.05
C PRO A 931 -9.90 -11.16 -25.07
N VAL A 932 -9.50 -9.97 -24.60
CA VAL A 932 -9.07 -8.88 -25.47
C VAL A 932 -7.64 -9.14 -25.96
N ASP A 933 -7.45 -9.27 -27.29
CA ASP A 933 -6.32 -8.71 -28.05
C ASP A 933 -6.53 -8.94 -29.58
N ASP A 934 -6.00 -8.02 -30.40
CA ASP A 934 -5.73 -8.10 -31.84
C ASP A 934 -6.79 -8.67 -32.82
N LEU A 935 -7.83 -7.87 -33.14
CA LEU A 935 -8.41 -7.80 -34.49
C LEU A 935 -8.87 -6.37 -34.87
N PHE A 936 -7.89 -5.51 -35.20
CA PHE A 936 -8.07 -4.39 -36.13
C PHE A 936 -6.97 -4.45 -37.20
N PRO A 937 -7.29 -4.10 -38.44
CA PRO A 937 -6.63 -2.95 -39.03
C PRO A 937 -7.55 -2.00 -39.82
N GLU A 938 -7.33 -0.71 -39.59
CA GLU A 938 -7.38 0.44 -40.50
C GLU A 938 -8.23 0.40 -41.79
N GLU A 939 -9.04 1.45 -41.97
CA GLU A 939 -8.73 2.43 -43.03
C GLU A 939 -9.16 3.86 -42.58
N ASN A 940 -8.43 4.89 -43.02
CA ASN A 940 -8.61 6.29 -42.58
C ASN A 940 -9.24 7.16 -43.67
N SER A 941 -10.01 8.20 -43.29
CA SER A 941 -10.02 9.49 -44.00
C SER A 941 -10.60 10.63 -43.16
N ASP A 942 -9.69 11.42 -42.58
CA ASP A 942 -9.66 12.90 -42.53
C ASP A 942 -10.96 13.71 -42.32
N SER A 943 -11.06 14.42 -41.19
CA SER A 943 -11.02 15.91 -41.18
C SER A 943 -10.87 16.51 -39.77
N GLU A 944 -9.63 16.93 -39.46
CA GLU A 944 -9.18 18.10 -38.67
C GLU A 944 -10.06 18.70 -37.52
N ASP A 945 -9.43 18.73 -36.34
CA ASP A 945 -9.28 19.85 -35.38
C ASP A 945 -10.54 20.40 -34.62
N ASP A 946 -10.68 20.22 -33.30
CA ASP A 946 -10.06 20.95 -32.13
C ASP A 946 -10.96 22.12 -31.63
N ASP A 947 -11.12 22.49 -30.34
CA ASP A 947 -10.73 21.92 -29.03
C ASP A 947 -11.52 22.64 -27.87
N ASP A 948 -11.36 22.20 -26.60
CA ASP A 948 -11.74 22.85 -25.30
C ASP A 948 -13.28 23.17 -25.06
N ASP A 949 -13.88 23.55 -23.90
CA ASP A 949 -13.57 23.97 -22.49
C ASP A 949 -14.91 23.84 -21.67
N ASP A 950 -15.12 23.28 -20.46
CA ASP A 950 -14.58 22.12 -19.70
C ASP A 950 -15.64 21.71 -18.58
N ASP A 951 -15.38 20.69 -17.74
CA ASP A 951 -15.98 20.33 -16.41
C ASP A 951 -17.39 19.66 -16.19
N ASP A 952 -17.35 18.55 -15.43
CA ASP A 952 -18.20 18.05 -14.30
C ASP A 952 -19.63 17.40 -14.40
N ASP A 953 -19.76 16.31 -13.61
CA ASP A 953 -20.92 15.58 -13.01
C ASP A 953 -22.08 15.04 -13.92
N ASP A 954 -22.55 13.78 -13.82
CA ASP A 954 -22.36 12.69 -12.84
C ASP A 954 -22.08 11.31 -13.50
N GLU A 955 -21.34 10.44 -12.82
CA GLU A 955 -21.30 8.99 -13.13
C GLU A 955 -22.57 8.26 -12.62
N GLU A 956 -23.61 8.09 -13.45
CA GLU A 956 -24.56 6.97 -13.29
C GLU A 956 -24.23 5.84 -14.26
N CYS A 957 -23.30 4.98 -13.87
CA CYS A 957 -23.12 3.66 -14.48
C CYS A 957 -24.40 2.83 -14.32
N PHE A 958 -25.26 2.83 -15.34
CA PHE A 958 -26.38 1.90 -15.45
C PHE A 958 -25.86 0.50 -15.80
N ASP A 959 -25.27 -0.16 -14.80
CA ASP A 959 -24.92 -1.57 -14.81
C ASP A 959 -26.16 -2.40 -15.19
N PRO A 960 -26.18 -3.04 -16.37
CA PRO A 960 -27.27 -3.90 -16.78
C PRO A 960 -27.09 -5.26 -16.10
N GLY A 961 -27.26 -5.29 -14.77
CA GLY A 961 -27.31 -6.48 -13.93
C GLY A 961 -28.51 -7.37 -14.24
N TYR A 962 -28.54 -7.90 -15.46
CA TYR A 962 -29.58 -8.78 -15.97
C TYR A 962 -29.35 -10.19 -15.44
N ASP A 963 -30.19 -10.57 -14.48
CA ASP A 963 -30.30 -11.94 -14.00
C ASP A 963 -30.45 -12.92 -15.18
N ILE A 964 -29.49 -13.84 -15.34
CA ILE A 964 -29.57 -14.94 -16.33
C ILE A 964 -30.86 -15.76 -16.10
N TYR A 965 -31.33 -15.81 -14.85
CA TYR A 965 -32.61 -16.42 -14.45
C TYR A 965 -33.88 -15.72 -14.97
N ALA A 966 -33.79 -14.48 -15.46
CA ALA A 966 -34.96 -13.72 -15.92
C ALA A 966 -35.56 -14.29 -17.21
N ALA A 967 -34.72 -14.76 -18.14
CA ALA A 967 -35.14 -15.29 -19.44
C ALA A 967 -36.00 -16.56 -19.31
N ASP A 968 -35.57 -17.52 -18.47
CA ASP A 968 -36.33 -18.74 -18.19
C ASP A 968 -37.73 -18.45 -17.64
N SER A 969 -37.84 -17.49 -16.72
CA SER A 969 -39.12 -17.07 -16.15
C SER A 969 -40.05 -16.44 -17.20
N VAL A 970 -39.53 -15.57 -18.07
CA VAL A 970 -40.29 -14.97 -19.20
C VAL A 970 -40.81 -16.06 -20.15
N VAL A 971 -39.93 -16.97 -20.53
CA VAL A 971 -40.23 -18.10 -21.40
C VAL A 971 -41.27 -19.02 -20.76
N GLU A 972 -41.20 -19.25 -19.44
CA GLU A 972 -42.22 -20.02 -18.72
C GLU A 972 -43.58 -19.29 -18.64
N ILE A 973 -43.61 -17.97 -18.36
CA ILE A 973 -44.86 -17.17 -18.34
C ILE A 973 -45.59 -17.28 -19.69
N LEU A 974 -44.86 -17.14 -20.81
CA LEU A 974 -45.42 -17.28 -22.16
C LEU A 974 -45.87 -18.72 -22.44
N LYS A 975 -45.08 -19.74 -22.07
CA LYS A 975 -45.46 -21.16 -22.19
C LYS A 975 -46.72 -21.50 -21.39
N GLN A 976 -46.82 -21.06 -20.13
CA GLN A 976 -48.00 -21.29 -19.28
C GLN A 976 -49.27 -20.63 -19.89
N TYR A 977 -49.17 -19.40 -20.39
CA TYR A 977 -50.32 -18.73 -21.04
C TYR A 977 -50.76 -19.46 -22.32
N ILE A 978 -49.82 -19.89 -23.15
CA ILE A 978 -50.09 -20.71 -24.35
C ILE A 978 -50.75 -22.04 -23.94
N GLN A 979 -50.23 -22.73 -22.92
CA GLN A 979 -50.76 -24.01 -22.43
C GLN A 979 -52.17 -23.88 -21.84
N LEU A 980 -52.47 -22.81 -21.08
CA LEU A 980 -53.81 -22.49 -20.58
C LEU A 980 -54.81 -22.22 -21.72
N ARG A 981 -54.36 -21.60 -22.81
CA ARG A 981 -55.20 -21.32 -23.99
C ARG A 981 -55.40 -22.56 -24.86
N LEU A 982 -54.41 -23.44 -24.95
CA LEU A 982 -54.49 -24.72 -25.68
C LEU A 982 -55.35 -25.76 -24.93
N THR A 983 -55.20 -25.91 -23.61
CA THR A 983 -56.00 -26.86 -22.82
C THR A 983 -57.49 -26.52 -22.87
N LYS A 984 -57.86 -25.23 -22.75
CA LYS A 984 -59.25 -24.76 -22.99
C LYS A 984 -59.77 -25.04 -24.40
N LYS A 985 -58.90 -25.26 -25.39
CA LYS A 985 -59.30 -25.57 -26.78
C LYS A 985 -59.28 -27.07 -27.12
N LYS A 986 -58.67 -27.92 -26.28
CA LYS A 986 -58.47 -29.36 -26.53
C LYS A 986 -59.40 -30.29 -25.75
N TYR A 987 -60.31 -29.75 -24.93
CA TYR A 987 -61.32 -30.53 -24.20
C TYR A 987 -62.49 -31.04 -25.06
N LEU A 988 -62.42 -30.89 -26.39
CA LEU A 988 -63.50 -31.20 -27.33
C LEU A 988 -63.01 -31.99 -28.56
N LEU A 989 -62.30 -33.12 -28.34
CA LEU A 989 -62.21 -34.23 -29.32
C LEU A 989 -61.56 -35.50 -28.70
N LEU A 990 -62.41 -36.51 -28.49
CA LEU A 990 -62.21 -37.96 -28.31
C LEU A 990 -61.02 -38.53 -27.49
N THR A 991 -61.45 -39.25 -26.45
CA THR A 991 -61.02 -40.62 -26.08
C THR A 991 -60.74 -41.58 -27.26
N ASN A 992 -59.60 -42.30 -27.26
CA ASN A 992 -59.54 -43.78 -27.24
C ASN A 992 -58.13 -44.39 -27.48
N HIS A 993 -57.88 -45.52 -26.81
CA HIS A 993 -56.95 -46.65 -27.09
C HIS A 993 -55.51 -46.45 -27.64
N ASN A 994 -54.55 -46.86 -26.79
CA ASN A 994 -53.44 -47.81 -26.98
C ASN A 994 -52.54 -47.82 -28.24
N ASN A 995 -51.21 -47.83 -27.98
CA ASN A 995 -50.08 -48.16 -28.88
C ASN A 995 -49.85 -47.11 -30.02
N VAL A 996 -48.65 -46.86 -30.55
CA VAL A 996 -47.36 -47.59 -30.63
C VAL A 996 -46.17 -46.63 -30.32
N PHE A 997 -44.95 -47.16 -30.22
CA PHE A 997 -43.69 -46.40 -30.09
C PHE A 997 -43.32 -45.53 -31.32
N SER A 998 -42.25 -44.74 -31.14
CA SER A 998 -41.38 -44.12 -32.16
C SER A 998 -42.01 -43.13 -33.15
N THR A 999 -41.96 -41.85 -32.79
CA THR A 999 -41.40 -40.81 -33.68
C THR A 999 -40.44 -39.96 -32.84
N SER A 1000 -39.22 -39.74 -33.34
CA SER A 1000 -38.29 -38.77 -32.76
C SER A 1000 -38.65 -37.37 -33.24
N ASP A 1001 -38.68 -36.37 -32.36
CA ASP A 1001 -38.84 -34.97 -32.74
C ASP A 1001 -37.46 -34.29 -32.78
N PRO A 1002 -36.83 -34.17 -33.96
CA PRO A 1002 -35.47 -33.63 -34.08
C PRO A 1002 -35.36 -32.16 -33.63
N ARG A 1003 -36.48 -31.44 -33.47
CA ARG A 1003 -36.50 -30.08 -32.93
C ARG A 1003 -36.18 -30.03 -31.42
N LEU A 1004 -36.28 -31.17 -30.73
CA LEU A 1004 -35.89 -31.29 -29.33
C LEU A 1004 -34.40 -31.64 -29.15
N ASN A 1005 -33.71 -32.09 -30.20
CA ASN A 1005 -32.31 -32.51 -30.11
C ASN A 1005 -31.33 -31.39 -29.68
N PRO A 1006 -31.46 -30.12 -30.17
CA PRO A 1006 -30.63 -29.01 -29.66
C PRO A 1006 -30.94 -28.66 -28.20
N LEU A 1007 -32.20 -28.73 -27.80
CA LEU A 1007 -32.63 -28.50 -26.41
C LEU A 1007 -32.08 -29.59 -25.47
N LEU A 1008 -31.92 -30.82 -25.98
CA LEU A 1008 -31.33 -31.93 -25.22
C LEU A 1008 -29.83 -31.72 -25.00
N HIS A 1009 -29.07 -31.34 -26.03
CA HIS A 1009 -27.65 -30.99 -25.90
C HIS A 1009 -27.45 -29.88 -24.86
N TYR A 1010 -28.26 -28.83 -24.92
CA TYR A 1010 -28.22 -27.72 -23.96
C TYR A 1010 -28.56 -28.16 -22.52
N ALA A 1011 -29.62 -28.96 -22.33
CA ALA A 1011 -30.01 -29.49 -21.02
C ALA A 1011 -28.94 -30.44 -20.42
N VAL A 1012 -28.21 -31.17 -21.28
CA VAL A 1012 -27.07 -31.99 -20.89
C VAL A 1012 -25.85 -31.13 -20.54
N LYS A 1013 -25.53 -30.08 -21.33
CA LYS A 1013 -24.43 -29.13 -21.06
C LYS A 1013 -24.55 -28.50 -19.66
N ILE A 1014 -25.76 -28.05 -19.30
CA ILE A 1014 -26.09 -27.45 -17.99
C ILE A 1014 -26.07 -28.47 -16.85
N GLY A 1015 -26.27 -29.76 -17.12
CA GLY A 1015 -26.35 -30.80 -16.09
C GLY A 1015 -27.76 -31.05 -15.52
N ASN A 1016 -28.81 -30.51 -16.15
CA ASN A 1016 -30.17 -30.62 -15.62
C ASN A 1016 -30.84 -31.96 -16.00
N LEU A 1017 -30.50 -33.01 -15.24
CA LEU A 1017 -31.03 -34.37 -15.41
C LEU A 1017 -32.58 -34.45 -15.42
N SER A 1018 -33.29 -33.51 -14.79
CA SER A 1018 -34.76 -33.47 -14.81
C SER A 1018 -35.31 -33.01 -16.16
N ILE A 1019 -34.68 -32.01 -16.78
CA ILE A 1019 -35.03 -31.56 -18.14
C ILE A 1019 -34.61 -32.62 -19.18
N VAL A 1020 -33.42 -33.22 -19.03
CA VAL A 1020 -32.93 -34.31 -19.90
C VAL A 1020 -33.92 -35.48 -19.95
N LYS A 1021 -34.42 -35.93 -18.78
CA LYS A 1021 -35.49 -36.95 -18.71
C LYS A 1021 -36.75 -36.50 -19.45
N LEU A 1022 -37.23 -35.29 -19.17
CA LEU A 1022 -38.47 -34.78 -19.75
C LEU A 1022 -38.40 -34.62 -21.29
N LEU A 1023 -37.25 -34.23 -21.84
CA LEU A 1023 -37.06 -34.10 -23.29
C LEU A 1023 -37.02 -35.48 -23.98
N LEU A 1024 -36.39 -36.47 -23.37
CA LEU A 1024 -36.33 -37.84 -23.89
C LEU A 1024 -37.69 -38.56 -23.75
N GLU A 1025 -38.43 -38.33 -22.66
CA GLU A 1025 -39.85 -38.74 -22.53
C GLU A 1025 -40.78 -38.07 -23.54
N ARG A 1026 -40.35 -36.95 -24.15
CA ARG A 1026 -41.07 -36.22 -25.21
C ARG A 1026 -40.58 -36.57 -26.62
N GLY A 1027 -39.65 -37.51 -26.77
CA GLY A 1027 -39.18 -38.01 -28.06
C GLY A 1027 -37.96 -37.28 -28.65
N ALA A 1028 -37.15 -36.59 -27.84
CA ALA A 1028 -35.79 -36.26 -28.26
C ALA A 1028 -34.96 -37.55 -28.49
N ASP A 1029 -33.95 -37.50 -29.35
CA ASP A 1029 -33.07 -38.65 -29.61
C ASP A 1029 -31.97 -38.76 -28.55
N ILE A 1030 -31.81 -39.94 -27.95
CA ILE A 1030 -30.77 -40.21 -26.94
C ILE A 1030 -29.36 -40.32 -27.53
N ASN A 1031 -29.24 -40.54 -28.84
CA ASN A 1031 -27.99 -40.50 -29.59
C ASN A 1031 -27.93 -39.28 -30.52
N ALA A 1032 -28.69 -38.21 -30.21
CA ALA A 1032 -28.63 -36.97 -30.97
C ALA A 1032 -27.17 -36.49 -31.13
N GLU A 1033 -26.85 -36.06 -32.35
CA GLU A 1033 -25.55 -35.51 -32.77
C GLU A 1033 -25.69 -34.03 -33.17
N GLU A 1034 -24.66 -33.25 -32.86
CA GLU A 1034 -24.39 -31.94 -33.44
C GLU A 1034 -23.80 -32.07 -34.87
N SER A 1035 -23.69 -30.95 -35.59
CA SER A 1035 -23.16 -30.91 -36.98
C SER A 1035 -21.69 -31.38 -37.13
N ASN A 1036 -20.99 -31.52 -36.00
CA ASN A 1036 -19.62 -32.01 -35.85
C ASN A 1036 -19.56 -33.49 -35.38
N GLY A 1037 -20.68 -34.21 -35.27
CA GLY A 1037 -20.75 -35.58 -34.75
C GLY A 1037 -20.53 -35.71 -33.23
N VAL A 1038 -20.50 -34.61 -32.48
CA VAL A 1038 -20.52 -34.64 -31.01
C VAL A 1038 -21.91 -35.08 -30.58
N THR A 1039 -21.99 -36.18 -29.84
CA THR A 1039 -23.26 -36.68 -29.28
C THR A 1039 -23.53 -36.08 -27.90
N VAL A 1040 -24.78 -36.12 -27.45
CA VAL A 1040 -25.14 -35.80 -26.05
C VAL A 1040 -24.32 -36.56 -25.00
N LEU A 1041 -23.80 -37.76 -25.31
CA LEU A 1041 -22.92 -38.51 -24.40
C LEU A 1041 -21.49 -37.93 -24.36
N HIS A 1042 -20.98 -37.41 -25.48
CA HIS A 1042 -19.72 -36.65 -25.50
C HIS A 1042 -19.85 -35.34 -24.70
N VAL A 1043 -20.98 -34.63 -24.82
CA VAL A 1043 -21.26 -33.43 -24.01
C VAL A 1043 -21.33 -33.78 -22.52
N ALA A 1044 -22.03 -34.86 -22.15
CA ALA A 1044 -22.15 -35.31 -20.76
C ALA A 1044 -20.81 -35.70 -20.11
N VAL A 1045 -19.90 -36.34 -20.86
CA VAL A 1045 -18.56 -36.71 -20.38
C VAL A 1045 -17.63 -35.48 -20.30
N SER A 1046 -17.60 -34.64 -21.34
CA SER A 1046 -16.77 -33.42 -21.36
C SER A 1046 -17.12 -32.43 -20.25
N HIS A 1047 -18.42 -32.26 -19.97
CA HIS A 1047 -18.93 -31.40 -18.89
C HIS A 1047 -19.03 -32.14 -17.54
N GLN A 1048 -18.49 -33.36 -17.45
CA GLN A 1048 -18.33 -34.16 -16.24
C GLN A 1048 -19.63 -34.47 -15.45
N HIS A 1049 -20.77 -34.54 -16.13
CA HIS A 1049 -22.08 -34.78 -15.52
C HIS A 1049 -22.35 -36.26 -15.24
N LEU A 1050 -21.70 -36.79 -14.19
CA LEU A 1050 -21.71 -38.22 -13.82
C LEU A 1050 -23.12 -38.85 -13.73
N SER A 1051 -24.07 -38.12 -13.17
CA SER A 1051 -25.47 -38.57 -13.02
C SER A 1051 -26.22 -38.66 -14.35
N ILE A 1052 -25.85 -37.85 -15.35
CA ILE A 1052 -26.40 -37.88 -16.70
C ILE A 1052 -25.72 -38.98 -17.52
N VAL A 1053 -24.38 -39.09 -17.50
CA VAL A 1053 -23.66 -40.17 -18.19
C VAL A 1053 -24.19 -41.55 -17.78
N GLN A 1054 -24.29 -41.82 -16.47
CA GLN A 1054 -24.86 -43.07 -15.97
C GLN A 1054 -26.32 -43.29 -16.41
N TRP A 1055 -27.13 -42.23 -16.52
CA TRP A 1055 -28.54 -42.35 -16.87
C TRP A 1055 -28.75 -42.53 -18.38
N LEU A 1056 -27.98 -41.83 -19.22
CA LEU A 1056 -27.98 -41.99 -20.69
C LEU A 1056 -27.55 -43.40 -21.08
N LEU A 1057 -26.45 -43.90 -20.52
CA LEU A 1057 -25.97 -45.28 -20.78
C LEU A 1057 -26.99 -46.33 -20.34
N ARG A 1058 -27.62 -46.16 -19.16
CA ARG A 1058 -28.76 -46.99 -18.69
C ARG A 1058 -30.01 -46.94 -19.58
N LYS A 1059 -30.07 -46.02 -20.54
CA LYS A 1059 -31.19 -45.83 -21.47
C LYS A 1059 -30.82 -46.12 -22.93
N GLY A 1060 -29.61 -46.62 -23.19
CA GLY A 1060 -29.18 -47.06 -24.53
C GLY A 1060 -28.40 -46.02 -25.34
N ALA A 1061 -27.80 -45.01 -24.70
CA ALA A 1061 -26.82 -44.16 -25.36
C ALA A 1061 -25.58 -44.97 -25.80
N LEU A 1062 -25.11 -44.77 -27.02
CA LEU A 1062 -24.06 -45.56 -27.65
C LEU A 1062 -22.65 -45.04 -27.29
N ALA A 1063 -21.93 -45.81 -26.48
CA ALA A 1063 -20.61 -45.44 -25.95
C ALA A 1063 -19.46 -45.42 -26.99
N ASN A 1064 -19.71 -45.86 -28.24
CA ASN A 1064 -18.71 -46.03 -29.30
C ASN A 1064 -18.90 -45.11 -30.52
N LEU A 1065 -19.84 -44.17 -30.47
CA LEU A 1065 -19.96 -43.12 -31.50
C LEU A 1065 -18.73 -42.21 -31.48
N LYS A 1066 -18.40 -41.60 -32.63
CA LYS A 1066 -17.17 -40.82 -32.84
C LYS A 1066 -17.50 -39.39 -33.29
N CYS A 1067 -16.87 -38.40 -32.66
CA CYS A 1067 -16.97 -37.01 -33.08
C CYS A 1067 -15.92 -36.62 -34.14
N ASN A 1068 -16.22 -35.57 -34.91
CA ASN A 1068 -15.37 -34.97 -35.95
C ASN A 1068 -14.96 -33.53 -35.56
N LEU A 1069 -14.54 -33.34 -34.31
CA LEU A 1069 -13.94 -32.08 -33.86
C LEU A 1069 -12.53 -31.92 -34.46
N PRO A 1070 -12.07 -30.69 -34.81
CA PRO A 1070 -10.81 -30.47 -35.53
C PRO A 1070 -9.60 -31.16 -34.90
N ASP A 1071 -9.39 -31.00 -33.59
CA ASP A 1071 -8.24 -31.54 -32.85
C ASP A 1071 -8.51 -32.90 -32.19
N ARG A 1072 -9.71 -33.47 -32.37
CA ARG A 1072 -10.17 -34.73 -31.74
C ARG A 1072 -10.92 -35.63 -32.73
N ALA A 1073 -10.49 -35.64 -33.99
CA ALA A 1073 -11.17 -36.35 -35.07
C ALA A 1073 -11.20 -37.87 -34.83
N GLY A 1074 -12.41 -38.45 -34.81
CA GLY A 1074 -12.63 -39.87 -34.53
C GLY A 1074 -12.63 -40.25 -33.04
N TYR A 1075 -12.56 -39.29 -32.11
CA TYR A 1075 -12.58 -39.58 -30.67
C TYR A 1075 -13.97 -40.08 -30.24
N THR A 1076 -13.98 -41.07 -29.34
CA THR A 1076 -15.18 -41.58 -28.65
C THR A 1076 -15.30 -40.97 -27.24
N PRO A 1077 -16.45 -41.13 -26.54
CA PRO A 1077 -16.56 -40.72 -25.14
C PRO A 1077 -15.50 -41.35 -24.22
N LEU A 1078 -14.97 -42.54 -24.55
CA LEU A 1078 -13.89 -43.17 -23.80
C LEU A 1078 -12.53 -42.47 -24.01
N HIS A 1079 -12.26 -41.94 -25.20
CA HIS A 1079 -11.07 -41.08 -25.41
C HIS A 1079 -11.14 -39.84 -24.51
N LEU A 1080 -12.28 -39.15 -24.50
CA LEU A 1080 -12.51 -37.97 -23.65
C LEU A 1080 -12.40 -38.31 -22.15
N ALA A 1081 -12.93 -39.46 -21.72
CA ALA A 1081 -12.81 -39.89 -20.32
C ALA A 1081 -11.36 -40.14 -19.87
N CYS A 1082 -10.50 -40.64 -20.77
CA CYS A 1082 -9.06 -40.78 -20.52
C CYS A 1082 -8.34 -39.42 -20.51
N GLU A 1083 -8.70 -38.51 -21.42
CA GLU A 1083 -8.15 -37.14 -21.52
C GLU A 1083 -8.47 -36.30 -20.27
N ILE A 1084 -9.70 -36.41 -19.77
CA ILE A 1084 -10.18 -35.77 -18.52
C ILE A 1084 -9.61 -36.49 -17.27
N THR A 1085 -8.85 -37.57 -17.44
CA THR A 1085 -8.20 -38.38 -16.39
C THR A 1085 -9.14 -39.02 -15.36
N ASN A 1086 -10.44 -39.02 -15.63
CA ASN A 1086 -11.47 -39.44 -14.66
C ASN A 1086 -11.72 -40.97 -14.74
N CYS A 1087 -11.22 -41.67 -13.73
CA CYS A 1087 -11.27 -43.13 -13.64
C CYS A 1087 -12.70 -43.71 -13.63
N GLU A 1088 -13.66 -43.02 -13.00
CA GLU A 1088 -15.04 -43.52 -12.95
C GLU A 1088 -15.75 -43.34 -14.29
N PHE A 1089 -15.47 -42.28 -15.07
CA PHE A 1089 -16.00 -42.19 -16.44
C PHE A 1089 -15.43 -43.28 -17.34
N ALA A 1090 -14.12 -43.51 -17.32
CA ALA A 1090 -13.50 -44.57 -18.11
C ALA A 1090 -14.10 -45.94 -17.75
N LYS A 1091 -14.24 -46.23 -16.46
CA LYS A 1091 -14.85 -47.47 -15.95
C LYS A 1091 -16.32 -47.62 -16.35
N ILE A 1092 -17.15 -46.61 -16.12
CA ILE A 1092 -18.59 -46.65 -16.46
C ILE A 1092 -18.80 -46.82 -17.97
N LEU A 1093 -17.93 -46.26 -18.81
CA LEU A 1093 -18.00 -46.48 -20.26
C LEU A 1093 -17.61 -47.92 -20.63
N ILE A 1094 -16.56 -48.48 -20.03
CA ILE A 1094 -16.12 -49.88 -20.24
C ILE A 1094 -17.18 -50.87 -19.74
N ASP A 1095 -17.77 -50.64 -18.56
CA ASP A 1095 -18.91 -51.40 -17.99
C ASP A 1095 -20.11 -51.44 -18.96
N TYR A 1096 -20.26 -50.40 -19.81
CA TYR A 1096 -21.30 -50.27 -20.85
C TYR A 1096 -20.75 -50.50 -22.28
N GLN A 1097 -19.76 -51.39 -22.42
CA GLN A 1097 -19.24 -51.90 -23.69
C GLN A 1097 -18.56 -50.85 -24.59
N ALA A 1098 -17.95 -49.81 -24.02
CA ALA A 1098 -17.00 -48.98 -24.75
C ALA A 1098 -15.76 -49.81 -25.14
N ASP A 1099 -15.36 -49.74 -26.41
CA ASP A 1099 -14.22 -50.48 -26.95
C ASP A 1099 -12.89 -49.83 -26.49
N VAL A 1100 -12.16 -50.52 -25.61
CA VAL A 1100 -10.85 -50.07 -25.09
C VAL A 1100 -9.76 -49.98 -26.17
N ASN A 1101 -9.97 -50.59 -27.33
CA ASN A 1101 -9.07 -50.57 -28.49
C ASN A 1101 -9.58 -49.67 -29.62
N CYS A 1102 -10.67 -48.91 -29.44
CA CYS A 1102 -11.18 -48.03 -30.50
C CYS A 1102 -10.11 -47.00 -30.91
N SER A 1103 -9.99 -46.73 -32.22
CA SER A 1103 -9.02 -45.81 -32.77
C SER A 1103 -9.62 -44.47 -33.21
N SER A 1104 -8.90 -43.37 -33.01
CA SER A 1104 -9.16 -42.07 -33.68
C SER A 1104 -8.81 -42.15 -35.18
N VAL A 1105 -8.98 -41.05 -35.92
CA VAL A 1105 -8.52 -40.95 -37.32
C VAL A 1105 -6.99 -41.17 -37.42
N ASP A 1106 -6.23 -40.63 -36.46
CA ASP A 1106 -4.75 -40.72 -36.39
C ASP A 1106 -4.23 -42.02 -35.71
N ASN A 1107 -5.09 -43.02 -35.54
CA ASN A 1107 -4.82 -44.27 -34.80
C ASN A 1107 -4.44 -44.09 -33.32
N VAL A 1108 -4.77 -42.95 -32.69
CA VAL A 1108 -4.75 -42.82 -31.23
C VAL A 1108 -5.77 -43.81 -30.65
N GLN A 1109 -5.49 -44.38 -29.49
CA GLN A 1109 -6.43 -45.24 -28.73
C GLN A 1109 -6.54 -44.71 -27.29
N PRO A 1110 -7.59 -45.03 -26.52
CA PRO A 1110 -7.73 -44.57 -25.13
C PRO A 1110 -6.51 -44.84 -24.24
N ILE A 1111 -5.78 -45.95 -24.47
CA ILE A 1111 -4.56 -46.27 -23.71
C ILE A 1111 -3.37 -45.34 -24.04
N HIS A 1112 -3.26 -44.86 -25.28
CA HIS A 1112 -2.24 -43.86 -25.64
C HIS A 1112 -2.48 -42.55 -24.90
N ILE A 1113 -3.74 -42.13 -24.78
CA ILE A 1113 -4.14 -40.95 -23.99
C ILE A 1113 -3.86 -41.20 -22.50
N ALA A 1114 -4.25 -42.36 -21.95
CA ALA A 1114 -4.01 -42.69 -20.55
C ALA A 1114 -2.52 -42.72 -20.17
N VAL A 1115 -1.63 -43.13 -21.10
CA VAL A 1115 -0.17 -43.07 -20.96
C VAL A 1115 0.38 -41.66 -21.12
N LEU A 1116 -0.14 -40.86 -22.06
CA LEU A 1116 0.23 -39.45 -22.25
C LEU A 1116 -0.06 -38.58 -21.01
N TYR A 1117 -1.20 -38.82 -20.36
CA TYR A 1117 -1.60 -38.16 -19.10
C TYR A 1117 -1.18 -38.96 -17.84
N GLU A 1118 -0.23 -39.89 -17.98
CA GLU A 1118 0.46 -40.62 -16.90
C GLU A 1118 -0.45 -41.33 -15.87
N ASN A 1119 -1.69 -41.64 -16.23
CA ASN A 1119 -2.71 -42.08 -15.29
C ASN A 1119 -2.65 -43.60 -15.03
N GLU A 1120 -1.77 -44.02 -14.12
CA GLU A 1120 -1.57 -45.42 -13.72
C GLU A 1120 -2.87 -46.20 -13.53
N LYS A 1121 -3.92 -45.58 -12.95
CA LYS A 1121 -5.21 -46.23 -12.68
C LYS A 1121 -5.99 -46.50 -13.96
N ILE A 1122 -6.07 -45.55 -14.88
CA ILE A 1122 -6.74 -45.74 -16.17
C ILE A 1122 -5.92 -46.70 -17.05
N ILE A 1123 -4.58 -46.65 -17.00
CA ILE A 1123 -3.72 -47.61 -17.71
C ILE A 1123 -3.97 -49.04 -17.18
N CYS A 1124 -4.02 -49.25 -15.85
CA CYS A 1124 -4.38 -50.54 -15.26
C CYS A 1124 -5.78 -51.01 -15.68
N LEU A 1125 -6.76 -50.10 -15.71
CA LEU A 1125 -8.14 -50.39 -16.07
C LEU A 1125 -8.25 -50.83 -17.54
N LEU A 1126 -7.62 -50.10 -18.47
CA LEU A 1126 -7.62 -50.43 -19.88
C LEU A 1126 -6.87 -51.74 -20.17
N LEU A 1127 -5.69 -51.95 -19.57
CA LEU A 1127 -4.92 -53.19 -19.74
C LEU A 1127 -5.64 -54.41 -19.18
N SER A 1128 -6.31 -54.30 -18.03
CA SER A 1128 -7.10 -55.40 -17.45
C SER A 1128 -8.36 -55.75 -18.26
N HIS A 1129 -8.81 -54.86 -19.15
CA HIS A 1129 -9.91 -55.09 -20.09
C HIS A 1129 -9.46 -55.36 -21.53
N GLY A 1130 -8.16 -55.62 -21.75
CA GLY A 1130 -7.64 -56.10 -23.04
C GLY A 1130 -7.20 -55.01 -24.03
N ALA A 1131 -6.86 -53.80 -23.56
CA ALA A 1131 -6.22 -52.79 -24.40
C ALA A 1131 -4.84 -53.27 -24.90
N ASN A 1132 -4.54 -53.01 -26.17
CA ASN A 1132 -3.31 -53.47 -26.82
C ASN A 1132 -2.07 -52.75 -26.27
N ILE A 1133 -1.28 -53.44 -25.45
CA ILE A 1133 -0.07 -52.91 -24.80
C ILE A 1133 1.11 -52.66 -25.75
N ASN A 1134 1.13 -53.32 -26.91
CA ASN A 1134 2.16 -53.15 -27.94
C ASN A 1134 1.64 -52.33 -29.13
N SER A 1135 0.60 -51.52 -28.91
CA SER A 1135 0.10 -50.53 -29.87
C SER A 1135 1.15 -49.45 -30.16
N ARG A 1136 0.99 -48.82 -31.33
CA ARG A 1136 1.81 -47.72 -31.86
C ARG A 1136 0.86 -46.68 -32.44
N TYR A 1137 1.15 -45.41 -32.21
CA TYR A 1137 0.36 -44.27 -32.73
C TYR A 1137 1.29 -43.17 -33.22
N TYR A 1138 0.75 -42.24 -34.00
CA TYR A 1138 1.46 -41.03 -34.40
C TYR A 1138 1.03 -39.87 -33.49
N PRO A 1139 1.90 -39.30 -32.64
CA PRO A 1139 1.59 -38.04 -31.97
C PRO A 1139 1.51 -36.93 -33.03
N GLY A 1140 0.45 -36.11 -32.95
CA GLY A 1140 0.18 -35.07 -33.95
C GLY A 1140 1.30 -33.99 -34.05
N PRO A 1141 1.34 -33.22 -35.15
CA PRO A 1141 2.52 -32.42 -35.53
C PRO A 1141 3.02 -31.40 -34.50
N ASN A 1142 2.17 -30.94 -33.58
CA ASN A 1142 2.40 -29.76 -32.75
C ASN A 1142 2.87 -30.03 -31.31
N ILE A 1143 3.14 -31.28 -30.90
CA ILE A 1143 3.48 -31.59 -29.49
C ILE A 1143 4.95 -31.98 -29.27
N TYR A 1144 5.57 -32.80 -30.12
CA TYR A 1144 7.01 -33.16 -29.98
C TYR A 1144 7.73 -33.35 -31.33
N SER A 1145 8.43 -32.31 -31.79
CA SER A 1145 9.08 -32.25 -33.11
C SER A 1145 10.36 -33.09 -33.30
N ASN A 1146 10.75 -33.92 -32.33
CA ASN A 1146 12.02 -34.67 -32.33
C ASN A 1146 11.86 -36.21 -32.44
N TYR A 1147 10.64 -36.74 -32.57
CA TYR A 1147 10.41 -38.18 -32.69
C TYR A 1147 10.11 -38.61 -34.13
N PHE A 1148 11.09 -39.25 -34.79
CA PHE A 1148 11.01 -39.65 -36.20
C PHE A 1148 10.27 -40.98 -36.47
N TYR A 1149 9.60 -41.55 -35.46
CA TYR A 1149 8.93 -42.85 -35.56
C TYR A 1149 7.76 -42.97 -34.56
N PRO A 1150 6.61 -43.59 -34.92
CA PRO A 1150 5.50 -43.85 -33.99
C PRO A 1150 5.93 -44.78 -32.83
N PRO A 1151 5.99 -44.28 -31.58
CA PRO A 1151 6.50 -45.06 -30.45
C PRO A 1151 5.54 -46.18 -30.05
N THR A 1152 6.08 -47.28 -29.51
CA THR A 1152 5.31 -48.17 -28.62
C THR A 1152 5.07 -47.46 -27.28
N LEU A 1153 4.01 -47.82 -26.55
CA LEU A 1153 3.73 -47.27 -25.21
C LEU A 1153 4.94 -47.31 -24.28
N LEU A 1154 5.71 -48.41 -24.31
CA LEU A 1154 6.92 -48.55 -23.49
C LEU A 1154 8.07 -47.67 -24.00
N SER A 1155 8.27 -47.52 -25.31
CA SER A 1155 9.29 -46.59 -25.84
C SER A 1155 9.00 -45.14 -25.47
N TYR A 1156 7.73 -44.73 -25.47
CA TYR A 1156 7.33 -43.40 -24.99
C TYR A 1156 7.69 -43.21 -23.51
N ALA A 1157 7.32 -44.15 -22.63
CA ALA A 1157 7.67 -44.08 -21.21
C ALA A 1157 9.19 -44.08 -20.92
N VAL A 1158 9.98 -44.79 -21.73
CA VAL A 1158 11.46 -44.78 -21.66
C VAL A 1158 12.04 -43.44 -22.16
N GLN A 1159 11.42 -42.83 -23.17
CA GLN A 1159 11.84 -41.54 -23.73
C GLN A 1159 11.46 -40.36 -22.84
N THR A 1160 10.28 -40.38 -22.20
CA THR A 1160 9.84 -39.37 -21.21
C THR A 1160 10.41 -39.59 -19.80
N LYS A 1161 11.14 -40.68 -19.57
CA LYS A 1161 11.75 -41.06 -18.29
C LYS A 1161 10.74 -41.38 -17.18
N ASN A 1162 9.53 -41.82 -17.54
CA ASN A 1162 8.53 -42.22 -16.56
C ASN A 1162 8.75 -43.68 -16.10
N LEU A 1163 9.54 -43.83 -15.03
CA LEU A 1163 9.86 -45.12 -14.43
C LEU A 1163 8.60 -45.90 -13.98
N ASN A 1164 7.60 -45.24 -13.41
CA ASN A 1164 6.38 -45.92 -12.92
C ASN A 1164 5.59 -46.55 -14.07
N VAL A 1165 5.34 -45.78 -15.13
CA VAL A 1165 4.63 -46.27 -16.33
C VAL A 1165 5.46 -47.32 -17.06
N ALA A 1166 6.78 -47.19 -17.11
CA ALA A 1166 7.66 -48.22 -17.67
C ALA A 1166 7.60 -49.54 -16.87
N VAL A 1167 7.67 -49.49 -15.53
CA VAL A 1167 7.47 -50.66 -14.64
C VAL A 1167 6.10 -51.28 -14.86
N LEU A 1168 5.06 -50.46 -14.96
CA LEU A 1168 3.68 -50.93 -15.17
C LEU A 1168 3.53 -51.66 -16.51
N LEU A 1169 4.02 -51.05 -17.60
CA LEU A 1169 3.93 -51.63 -18.94
C LEU A 1169 4.74 -52.93 -19.06
N ILE A 1170 5.96 -52.99 -18.51
CA ILE A 1170 6.77 -54.22 -18.49
C ILE A 1170 6.05 -55.32 -17.68
N LYS A 1171 5.48 -54.98 -16.52
CA LYS A 1171 4.70 -55.92 -15.68
C LYS A 1171 3.48 -56.51 -16.40
N TYR A 1172 2.84 -55.76 -17.30
CA TYR A 1172 1.73 -56.24 -18.14
C TYR A 1172 2.17 -56.83 -19.50
N GLY A 1173 3.48 -57.01 -19.73
CA GLY A 1173 4.01 -57.75 -20.90
C GLY A 1173 4.34 -56.90 -22.13
N ALA A 1174 4.64 -55.61 -21.97
CA ALA A 1174 5.17 -54.78 -23.06
C ALA A 1174 6.55 -55.29 -23.55
N SER A 1175 6.76 -55.28 -24.87
CA SER A 1175 7.98 -55.87 -25.46
C SER A 1175 9.22 -54.99 -25.26
N ILE A 1176 10.11 -55.44 -24.36
CA ILE A 1176 11.40 -54.78 -24.10
C ILE A 1176 12.39 -54.86 -25.27
N TYR A 1177 12.17 -55.78 -26.21
CA TYR A 1177 13.00 -56.01 -27.41
C TYR A 1177 12.51 -55.20 -28.63
N SER A 1178 11.69 -54.17 -28.41
CA SER A 1178 11.22 -53.31 -29.49
C SER A 1178 12.35 -52.41 -30.00
N GLN A 1179 12.55 -52.46 -31.32
CA GLN A 1179 13.43 -51.57 -32.09
C GLN A 1179 12.60 -50.56 -32.90
N ASP A 1180 13.21 -49.42 -33.23
CA ASP A 1180 12.69 -48.43 -34.16
C ASP A 1180 13.22 -48.65 -35.60
N ASN A 1181 12.93 -47.71 -36.51
CA ASN A 1181 13.42 -47.75 -37.90
C ASN A 1181 14.95 -47.55 -38.03
N GLU A 1182 15.65 -47.05 -37.01
CA GLU A 1182 17.11 -46.98 -36.97
C GLU A 1182 17.74 -48.25 -36.38
N GLY A 1183 16.93 -49.18 -35.87
CA GLY A 1183 17.40 -50.37 -35.16
C GLY A 1183 17.78 -50.11 -33.69
N LYS A 1184 17.56 -48.89 -33.17
CA LYS A 1184 17.84 -48.59 -31.77
C LYS A 1184 16.92 -49.39 -30.85
N THR A 1185 17.49 -50.04 -29.84
CA THR A 1185 16.70 -50.71 -28.79
C THR A 1185 16.31 -49.73 -27.68
N LEU A 1186 15.28 -50.07 -26.89
CA LEU A 1186 14.91 -49.31 -25.67
C LEU A 1186 16.09 -49.09 -24.71
N LEU A 1187 17.02 -50.04 -24.64
CA LEU A 1187 18.20 -49.94 -23.79
C LEU A 1187 19.18 -48.86 -24.29
N MET A 1188 19.32 -48.70 -25.61
CA MET A 1188 20.10 -47.59 -26.18
C MET A 1188 19.46 -46.25 -25.84
N TYR A 1189 18.14 -46.12 -25.98
CA TYR A 1189 17.42 -44.90 -25.59
C TYR A 1189 17.56 -44.57 -24.10
N ALA A 1190 17.46 -45.56 -23.21
CA ALA A 1190 17.65 -45.35 -21.77
C ALA A 1190 19.08 -44.91 -21.40
N VAL A 1191 20.09 -45.44 -22.11
CA VAL A 1191 21.50 -45.05 -21.96
C VAL A 1191 21.77 -43.65 -22.54
N GLU A 1192 21.27 -43.35 -23.73
CA GLU A 1192 21.36 -42.04 -24.40
C GLU A 1192 20.68 -40.95 -23.54
N ASN A 1193 19.57 -41.28 -22.88
CA ASN A 1193 18.90 -40.45 -21.90
C ASN A 1193 19.60 -40.37 -20.51
N ASN A 1194 20.65 -41.15 -20.27
CA ASN A 1194 21.35 -41.28 -18.98
C ASN A 1194 20.42 -41.62 -17.79
N ASP A 1195 19.38 -42.44 -18.01
CA ASP A 1195 18.46 -42.86 -16.97
C ASP A 1195 18.92 -44.17 -16.32
N THR A 1196 19.62 -44.07 -15.18
CA THR A 1196 20.21 -45.26 -14.55
C THR A 1196 19.16 -46.25 -14.02
N ASP A 1197 17.94 -45.82 -13.72
CA ASP A 1197 16.92 -46.68 -13.11
C ASP A 1197 16.07 -47.38 -14.15
N ILE A 1198 15.76 -46.72 -15.28
CA ILE A 1198 15.19 -47.37 -16.46
C ILE A 1198 16.21 -48.31 -17.11
N VAL A 1199 17.52 -47.97 -17.13
CA VAL A 1199 18.57 -48.91 -17.56
C VAL A 1199 18.61 -50.16 -16.67
N LYS A 1200 18.57 -50.02 -15.33
CA LYS A 1200 18.47 -51.16 -14.41
C LYS A 1200 17.20 -51.98 -14.65
N LEU A 1201 16.07 -51.33 -14.89
CA LEU A 1201 14.79 -51.98 -15.15
C LEU A 1201 14.81 -52.83 -16.43
N LEU A 1202 15.31 -52.27 -17.54
CA LEU A 1202 15.42 -52.98 -18.82
C LEU A 1202 16.41 -54.15 -18.73
N LEU A 1203 17.59 -53.94 -18.14
CA LEU A 1203 18.60 -55.00 -17.96
C LEU A 1203 18.10 -56.14 -17.06
N SER A 1204 17.45 -55.82 -15.93
CA SER A 1204 16.91 -56.84 -15.02
C SER A 1204 15.73 -57.64 -15.58
N ASN A 1205 15.07 -57.16 -16.64
CA ASN A 1205 14.04 -57.88 -17.38
C ASN A 1205 14.57 -58.57 -18.65
N GLY A 1206 15.87 -58.47 -18.97
CA GLY A 1206 16.52 -59.25 -20.02
C GLY A 1206 16.97 -58.49 -21.28
N ALA A 1207 16.95 -57.14 -21.28
CA ALA A 1207 17.39 -56.37 -22.45
C ALA A 1207 18.88 -56.62 -22.78
N VAL A 1208 19.19 -56.81 -24.07
CA VAL A 1208 20.51 -57.26 -24.52
C VAL A 1208 21.44 -56.07 -24.79
N MET A 1209 22.55 -56.01 -24.06
CA MET A 1209 23.59 -54.96 -24.20
C MET A 1209 24.29 -54.94 -25.58
N ASN A 1210 24.37 -56.11 -26.23
CA ASN A 1210 25.16 -56.34 -27.45
C ASN A 1210 24.34 -56.20 -28.75
N ASP A 1211 23.03 -55.97 -28.67
CA ASP A 1211 22.25 -55.60 -29.84
C ASP A 1211 22.81 -54.30 -30.43
N CYS A 1212 22.81 -54.19 -31.76
CA CYS A 1212 23.33 -53.03 -32.46
C CYS A 1212 22.28 -52.39 -33.38
N ASP A 1213 22.33 -51.07 -33.50
CA ASP A 1213 21.50 -50.33 -34.45
C ASP A 1213 21.93 -50.59 -35.91
N ASN A 1214 21.19 -50.03 -36.87
CA ASN A 1214 21.45 -50.19 -38.32
C ASN A 1214 22.79 -49.59 -38.78
N ILE A 1215 23.51 -48.89 -37.90
CA ILE A 1215 24.85 -48.30 -38.13
C ILE A 1215 25.94 -49.12 -37.40
N GLY A 1216 25.55 -50.11 -36.57
CA GLY A 1216 26.43 -51.00 -35.83
C GLY A 1216 26.77 -50.53 -34.40
N ARG A 1217 26.06 -49.54 -33.85
CA ARG A 1217 26.29 -49.05 -32.48
C ARG A 1217 25.53 -49.90 -31.46
N THR A 1218 26.23 -50.42 -30.45
CA THR A 1218 25.61 -51.07 -29.28
C THR A 1218 25.28 -50.06 -28.19
N ALA A 1219 24.55 -50.47 -27.14
CA ALA A 1219 24.29 -49.62 -25.96
C ALA A 1219 25.58 -49.08 -25.32
N ILE A 1220 26.70 -49.82 -25.39
CA ILE A 1220 28.00 -49.39 -24.86
C ILE A 1220 28.59 -48.23 -25.70
N ASN A 1221 28.32 -48.17 -27.00
CA ASN A 1221 28.78 -47.03 -27.83
C ASN A 1221 28.11 -45.71 -27.41
N PHE A 1222 26.84 -45.74 -26.98
CA PHE A 1222 26.15 -44.56 -26.45
C PHE A 1222 26.71 -44.10 -25.08
N LEU A 1223 27.25 -45.00 -24.25
CA LEU A 1223 28.03 -44.60 -23.06
C LEU A 1223 29.30 -43.82 -23.45
N SER A 1224 30.04 -44.30 -24.46
CA SER A 1224 31.33 -43.72 -24.86
C SER A 1224 31.24 -42.32 -25.50
N CYS A 1225 30.06 -41.89 -25.93
CA CYS A 1225 29.84 -40.58 -26.55
C CYS A 1225 29.54 -39.46 -25.53
N ASN A 1226 29.39 -39.79 -24.24
CA ASN A 1226 29.00 -38.84 -23.19
C ASN A 1226 30.19 -38.24 -22.41
N GLU A 1227 31.44 -38.55 -22.75
CA GLU A 1227 32.60 -37.73 -22.34
C GLU A 1227 32.69 -36.45 -23.20
N THR A 1228 33.02 -35.33 -22.56
CA THR A 1228 32.68 -33.99 -23.06
C THR A 1228 33.63 -33.39 -24.11
N SER A 1229 33.90 -34.12 -25.21
CA SER A 1229 34.42 -33.49 -26.43
C SER A 1229 34.24 -34.29 -27.73
N CYS A 1230 33.26 -33.90 -28.56
CA CYS A 1230 33.39 -33.86 -30.03
C CYS A 1230 32.23 -33.07 -30.68
N LYS A 1231 32.50 -31.84 -31.13
CA LYS A 1231 31.65 -31.19 -32.15
C LYS A 1231 32.06 -31.70 -33.53
N TYR A 1232 31.07 -31.96 -34.39
CA TYR A 1232 31.14 -32.07 -35.86
C TYR A 1232 32.54 -32.16 -36.50
N ASN A 1233 32.83 -33.30 -37.13
CA ASN A 1233 33.54 -33.27 -38.42
C ASN A 1233 33.23 -34.49 -39.29
N SER A 1234 33.55 -34.39 -40.58
CA SER A 1234 33.03 -35.26 -41.64
C SER A 1234 34.10 -36.14 -42.30
N LEU A 1235 33.62 -37.12 -43.08
CA LEU A 1235 34.31 -37.87 -44.15
C LEU A 1235 35.36 -38.94 -43.77
N LYS A 1236 35.15 -40.14 -44.37
CA LYS A 1236 36.14 -41.09 -44.91
C LYS A 1236 37.41 -41.41 -44.08
N SER A 1237 37.56 -42.68 -43.68
CA SER A 1237 38.38 -43.63 -44.45
C SER A 1237 38.41 -45.06 -43.87
N GLU A 1238 39.06 -45.97 -44.62
CA GLU A 1238 39.14 -47.42 -44.48
C GLU A 1238 39.93 -48.00 -43.28
N ARG A 1239 39.70 -49.31 -43.04
CA ARG A 1239 40.62 -50.37 -42.52
C ARG A 1239 40.80 -50.63 -41.01
N LYS A 1240 40.29 -51.82 -40.63
CA LYS A 1240 40.99 -52.95 -39.96
C LYS A 1240 41.99 -52.65 -38.82
N PHE A 1241 41.63 -53.02 -37.59
CA PHE A 1241 42.31 -54.01 -36.72
C PHE A 1241 41.29 -54.42 -35.63
N LYS A 1242 40.84 -55.67 -35.49
CA LYS A 1242 41.48 -56.92 -35.01
C LYS A 1242 41.91 -56.91 -33.52
N THR A 1243 41.05 -57.52 -32.68
CA THR A 1243 41.37 -58.36 -31.49
C THR A 1243 42.29 -57.82 -30.38
N ASN A 1244 41.74 -57.47 -29.20
CA ASN A 1244 41.66 -58.40 -28.05
C ASN A 1244 41.07 -57.81 -26.74
N SER A 1245 40.63 -58.72 -25.86
CA SER A 1245 40.47 -58.63 -24.38
C SER A 1245 39.64 -57.51 -23.72
N PHE A 1246 38.47 -57.93 -23.21
CA PHE A 1246 37.84 -57.64 -21.90
C PHE A 1246 38.80 -57.21 -20.76
N PRO A 1247 38.32 -56.47 -19.73
CA PRO A 1247 37.30 -56.97 -18.77
C PRO A 1247 35.83 -56.70 -19.12
#